data_AF-A0A1E3QJI9-F1
#
_entry.id   AF-A0A1E3QJI9-F1
#
_cell.length_a   1.000
_cell.length_b   1.000
_cell.length_c   1.000
_cell.angle_alpha   90.00
_cell.angle_beta   90.00
_cell.angle_gamma   90.00
#
_symmetry.space_group_name_H-M   'P 1'
#
loop_
_entity.id
_entity.type
_entity.pdbx_description
1 polymer ?
#
loop_
_entity_poly.entity_id
_entity_poly.type
_entity_poly.pdbx_seq_one_letter_code
_entity_poly.pdbx_strand_id
1 'polypeptide(L)'
;MSLLLILSFIGLSLRDMDLPSSFLTSKNGVNSTLDMLTKIVQAFTETIHWDVPADMLPDDINPIVMEALDAVLDDSAAKADIWKYDFSRGDKKVIIPAFYLPKSKLSNPLTQSFDPRFTWGIYLHHMAQEITQACREPTSAREKMSIPFVWSEWVDLSELDGYVSLPLGQKPTCGDVHSNAGLSKYEKLRAQKGEKGSPPGIPVEGPNLRPDRIQGYEYWMTYCDDEMEITNQLAFPGFQITGPTREKSSPRLKSLHAKSYLLGAAPAPSQIVWLVNNGSIIVDIDPNSTPLHLNHTLVQTYIRDQNENRNLTKTIKKVGNFVNVTQDIADFRSAIHGTPNTVSLSVQNHAKENSPILTYKVDIADSEFHGDCYHKYTEMIRDKLPESWTTLESNYYNSVEVSKEAKLHNLISKYFYETEIMGNTLGSHYDWRFFDGLTHLDLVEQRIVFHHMLRTWLKFTGEYGLTTWVAHGSLLSWYWNGMSFPWDNDLDVQMPLEHLHRMALQFNQSLIVGVDESYDSYLLDVGTFITERTHGNGKNNIDARLIHTGTGLYIDITGISLSGSLASPTYYGLLEAEHKRLGMPGSYANTRGSESLRLEKNTQMNAVNDRNGHYMLVHDLTPLRLTLVEGAPAYVPQNYKKALGVEYARGMVSRAFKNWAYEPLSSTWMSKFVLTKVPNVAKITGEELLEVLQGNEAALNEVYATHALTRVHRHEMSELEVDEWGTEKLVMDNKWLKPVRCDLYEFRENSAGLWGRDTATIGLVYQQ
;
A
#
# COMPACT_ATOMS: atom_id res chain seq x y z
N MET A 1 7.45 38.06 43.86
CA MET A 1 6.36 38.64 43.04
C MET A 1 6.56 38.09 41.64
N SER A 2 6.29 36.81 41.40
CA SER A 2 4.99 36.12 41.49
C SER A 2 4.11 36.43 40.29
N LEU A 3 3.80 35.37 39.53
CA LEU A 3 2.64 35.17 38.66
C LEU A 3 2.45 36.13 37.48
N LEU A 4 2.04 35.56 36.33
CA LEU A 4 1.71 36.17 35.02
C LEU A 4 2.95 36.26 34.09
N LEU A 5 3.19 35.41 33.09
CA LEU A 5 2.30 34.70 32.18
C LEU A 5 2.83 33.28 31.90
N ILE A 6 2.31 32.32 32.68
CA ILE A 6 2.04 30.96 32.21
C ILE A 6 0.68 31.08 31.54
N LEU A 7 0.62 31.06 30.21
CA LEU A 7 -0.55 30.75 29.35
C LEU A 7 -0.23 31.07 27.88
N SER A 8 0.33 30.10 27.19
CA SER A 8 -0.12 29.74 25.83
C SER A 8 -0.09 28.22 25.77
N PHE A 9 -1.16 27.68 26.35
CA PHE A 9 -1.78 26.39 26.17
C PHE A 9 -0.95 25.29 25.49
N ILE A 10 -0.79 24.20 26.25
CA ILE A 10 -0.91 22.80 25.82
C ILE A 10 -1.45 22.74 24.39
N GLY A 11 -0.56 22.49 23.44
CA GLY A 11 -0.93 22.13 22.08
C GLY A 11 -1.71 20.83 22.17
N LEU A 12 -3.03 20.94 22.30
CA LEU A 12 -3.93 19.97 21.73
C LEU A 12 -3.53 19.90 20.26
N SER A 13 -2.77 18.88 19.90
CA SER A 13 -2.61 18.46 18.53
C SER A 13 -4.02 18.15 18.03
N LEU A 14 -4.63 19.14 17.36
CA LEU A 14 -5.95 19.06 16.73
C LEU A 14 -5.96 18.10 15.51
N ARG A 15 -4.93 17.26 15.36
CA ARG A 15 -4.85 16.23 14.31
C ARG A 15 -5.64 14.96 14.63
N ASP A 16 -6.07 14.78 15.89
CA ASP A 16 -6.81 13.58 16.34
C ASP A 16 -8.32 13.82 16.54
N MET A 17 -8.92 14.80 15.84
CA MET A 17 -10.37 14.79 15.70
C MET A 17 -10.75 13.70 14.70
N ASP A 18 -10.89 12.47 15.19
CA ASP A 18 -11.83 11.51 14.59
C ASP A 18 -13.17 12.24 14.54
N LEU A 19 -13.64 12.55 13.33
CA LEU A 19 -14.97 13.15 13.15
C LEU A 19 -15.94 12.20 13.86
N PRO A 20 -16.70 12.65 14.88
CA PRO A 20 -17.51 11.74 15.66
C PRO A 20 -18.49 10.99 14.75
N SER A 21 -18.44 9.65 14.74
CA SER A 21 -19.42 8.80 14.02
C SER A 21 -20.86 9.02 14.50
N SER A 22 -21.06 9.77 15.59
CA SER A 22 -22.37 10.23 16.07
C SER A 22 -23.08 11.23 15.14
N PHE A 23 -22.40 11.77 14.11
CA PHE A 23 -23.04 12.63 13.09
C PHE A 23 -24.00 11.89 12.16
N LEU A 24 -23.98 10.55 12.13
CA LEU A 24 -24.83 9.70 11.28
C LEU A 24 -26.21 9.38 11.89
N THR A 25 -26.50 9.81 13.12
CA THR A 25 -27.80 9.51 13.77
C THR A 25 -28.63 10.77 14.08
N SER A 26 -28.93 11.54 13.04
CA SER A 26 -29.95 12.58 13.13
C SER A 26 -31.36 11.95 13.15
N LYS A 27 -31.88 11.71 14.36
CA LYS A 27 -33.28 11.32 14.62
C LYS A 27 -34.29 12.47 14.56
N ASN A 28 -33.88 13.69 14.21
CA ASN A 28 -34.76 14.83 14.08
C ASN A 28 -34.67 15.39 12.64
N GLY A 29 -35.81 15.53 11.99
CA GLY A 29 -35.91 15.74 10.55
C GLY A 29 -35.21 16.99 9.99
N VAL A 30 -34.92 16.89 8.68
CA VAL A 30 -34.53 17.98 7.77
C VAL A 30 -33.12 18.55 7.93
N ASN A 31 -32.10 17.69 8.08
CA ASN A 31 -30.77 17.99 7.54
C ASN A 31 -30.57 17.09 6.33
N SER A 32 -30.53 17.67 5.12
CA SER A 32 -30.43 16.92 3.87
C SER A 32 -29.10 16.17 3.80
N THR A 33 -29.10 15.06 3.09
CA THR A 33 -27.90 14.30 2.74
C THR A 33 -26.73 15.17 2.24
N LEU A 34 -27.03 16.24 1.50
CA LEU A 34 -26.06 17.24 1.06
C LEU A 34 -25.37 17.93 2.24
N ASP A 35 -26.10 18.29 3.31
CA ASP A 35 -25.53 18.92 4.51
C ASP A 35 -24.46 18.04 5.18
N MET A 36 -24.61 16.71 5.14
CA MET A 36 -23.58 15.78 5.63
C MET A 36 -22.31 15.84 4.77
N LEU A 37 -22.44 15.78 3.44
CA LEU A 37 -21.28 15.82 2.53
C LEU A 37 -20.59 17.19 2.54
N THR A 38 -21.37 18.28 2.60
CA THR A 38 -20.86 19.63 2.81
C THR A 38 -20.04 19.72 4.09
N LYS A 39 -20.51 19.11 5.19
CA LYS A 39 -19.75 19.05 6.44
C LYS A 39 -18.48 18.22 6.34
N ILE A 40 -18.47 17.14 5.56
CA ILE A 40 -17.26 16.33 5.33
C ILE A 40 -16.19 17.15 4.61
N VAL A 41 -16.55 17.79 3.48
CA VAL A 41 -15.63 18.64 2.73
C VAL A 41 -15.21 19.85 3.55
N GLN A 42 -16.15 20.49 4.24
CA GLN A 42 -15.85 21.61 5.11
C GLN A 42 -14.85 21.19 6.20
N ALA A 43 -15.08 20.08 6.89
CA ALA A 43 -14.16 19.56 7.91
C ALA A 43 -12.78 19.26 7.32
N PHE A 44 -12.70 18.69 6.12
CA PHE A 44 -11.42 18.47 5.44
C PHE A 44 -10.72 19.79 5.09
N THR A 45 -11.41 20.73 4.44
CA THR A 45 -10.86 22.04 4.04
C THR A 45 -10.44 22.88 5.25
N GLU A 46 -11.14 22.79 6.37
CA GLU A 46 -10.78 23.41 7.64
C GLU A 46 -9.51 22.81 8.27
N THR A 47 -9.15 21.56 7.92
CA THR A 47 -7.85 20.98 8.33
C THR A 47 -6.67 21.53 7.54
N ILE A 48 -6.92 22.20 6.40
CA ILE A 48 -5.86 22.79 5.59
C ILE A 48 -5.46 24.15 6.17
N HIS A 49 -4.18 24.27 6.50
CA HIS A 49 -3.59 25.50 7.00
C HIS A 49 -3.01 26.33 5.86
N TRP A 50 -3.72 27.41 5.50
CA TRP A 50 -3.28 28.40 4.53
C TRP A 50 -2.67 29.59 5.27
N ASP A 51 -1.36 29.55 5.53
CA ASP A 51 -0.64 30.70 6.13
C ASP A 51 -0.34 31.81 5.10
N VAL A 52 -1.29 32.10 4.22
CA VAL A 52 -1.18 33.12 3.17
C VAL A 52 -2.48 33.91 3.03
N PRO A 53 -2.43 35.17 2.58
CA PRO A 53 -3.62 35.97 2.35
C PRO A 53 -4.60 35.31 1.36
N ALA A 54 -5.91 35.44 1.63
CA ALA A 54 -6.95 34.78 0.86
C ALA A 54 -6.97 35.17 -0.64
N ASP A 55 -6.49 36.38 -0.98
CA ASP A 55 -6.38 36.90 -2.34
C ASP A 55 -5.19 36.31 -3.14
N MET A 56 -4.26 35.64 -2.47
CA MET A 56 -3.15 34.91 -3.11
C MET A 56 -3.47 33.42 -3.30
N LEU A 57 -4.58 32.95 -2.76
CA LEU A 57 -4.99 31.56 -2.90
C LEU A 57 -5.48 31.27 -4.32
N PRO A 58 -5.21 30.08 -4.87
CA PRO A 58 -5.83 29.67 -6.11
C PRO A 58 -7.36 29.62 -5.96
N ASP A 59 -8.06 29.73 -7.10
CA ASP A 59 -9.53 29.67 -7.15
C ASP A 59 -10.09 28.49 -6.36
N ASP A 60 -11.09 28.77 -5.52
CA ASP A 60 -11.82 27.75 -4.78
C ASP A 60 -13.01 27.25 -5.60
N ILE A 61 -12.93 26.02 -6.08
CA ILE A 61 -14.00 25.38 -6.86
C ILE A 61 -15.02 24.63 -5.98
N ASN A 62 -14.91 24.70 -4.65
CA ASN A 62 -15.88 24.12 -3.71
C ASN A 62 -17.34 24.40 -4.07
N PRO A 63 -17.73 25.66 -4.41
CA PRO A 63 -19.13 25.94 -4.77
C PRO A 63 -19.61 25.16 -6.00
N ILE A 64 -18.74 25.03 -7.02
CA ILE A 64 -19.04 24.29 -8.26
C ILE A 64 -19.23 22.79 -7.94
N VAL A 65 -18.35 22.23 -7.10
CA VAL A 65 -18.43 20.83 -6.69
C VAL A 65 -19.71 20.54 -5.90
N MET A 66 -20.07 21.42 -4.96
CA MET A 66 -21.28 21.27 -4.14
C MET A 66 -22.56 21.41 -4.97
N GLU A 67 -22.58 22.34 -5.93
CA GLU A 67 -23.71 22.50 -6.86
C GLU A 67 -23.86 21.30 -7.79
N ALA A 68 -22.75 20.75 -8.29
CA ALA A 68 -22.77 19.52 -9.09
C ALA A 68 -23.31 18.33 -8.28
N LEU A 69 -22.88 18.22 -7.03
CA LEU A 69 -23.30 17.16 -6.12
C LEU A 69 -24.79 17.25 -5.75
N ASP A 70 -25.31 18.44 -5.47
CA ASP A 70 -26.74 18.65 -5.21
C ASP A 70 -27.61 18.17 -6.39
N ALA A 71 -27.23 18.55 -7.61
CA ALA A 71 -27.92 18.14 -8.83
C ALA A 71 -27.93 16.61 -9.05
N VAL A 72 -26.84 15.92 -8.70
CA VAL A 72 -26.75 14.45 -8.81
C VAL A 72 -27.55 13.78 -7.70
N LEU A 73 -27.50 14.29 -6.46
CA LEU A 73 -28.20 13.71 -5.31
C LEU A 73 -29.72 13.81 -5.40
N ASP A 74 -30.27 14.62 -6.29
CA ASP A 74 -31.71 14.64 -6.56
C ASP A 74 -32.20 13.37 -7.29
N ASP A 75 -31.31 12.61 -7.92
CA ASP A 75 -31.61 11.29 -8.50
C ASP A 75 -31.75 10.20 -7.42
N SER A 76 -32.86 9.46 -7.46
CA SER A 76 -33.08 8.28 -6.62
C SER A 76 -31.98 7.21 -6.72
N ALA A 77 -31.34 7.04 -7.87
CA ALA A 77 -30.24 6.09 -8.05
C ALA A 77 -28.95 6.61 -7.38
N ALA A 78 -28.65 7.90 -7.54
CA ALA A 78 -27.49 8.53 -6.90
C ALA A 78 -27.58 8.52 -5.37
N LYS A 79 -28.79 8.64 -4.80
CA LYS A 79 -29.02 8.46 -3.36
C LYS A 79 -28.60 7.08 -2.86
N ALA A 80 -28.63 6.05 -3.71
CA ALA A 80 -28.16 4.71 -3.36
C ALA A 80 -26.62 4.59 -3.41
N ASP A 81 -25.94 5.53 -4.07
CA ASP A 81 -24.49 5.51 -4.32
C ASP A 81 -23.72 6.59 -3.56
N ILE A 82 -24.37 7.30 -2.64
CA ILE A 82 -23.75 8.38 -1.89
C ILE A 82 -22.47 7.99 -1.15
N TRP A 83 -22.32 6.73 -0.76
CA TRP A 83 -21.12 6.22 -0.12
C TRP A 83 -19.84 6.49 -0.93
N LYS A 84 -19.93 6.67 -2.26
CA LYS A 84 -18.79 7.05 -3.12
C LYS A 84 -18.20 8.42 -2.79
N TYR A 85 -18.96 9.27 -2.10
CA TYR A 85 -18.57 10.61 -1.64
C TYR A 85 -18.21 10.62 -0.14
N ASP A 86 -18.25 9.48 0.54
CA ASP A 86 -17.79 9.34 1.92
C ASP A 86 -16.40 8.70 1.92
N PHE A 87 -15.39 9.48 2.26
CA PHE A 87 -14.00 9.03 2.35
C PHE A 87 -13.56 8.74 3.78
N SER A 88 -14.48 8.85 4.74
CA SER A 88 -14.20 8.40 6.09
C SER A 88 -14.13 6.87 6.13
N ARG A 89 -13.31 6.36 7.05
CA ARG A 89 -13.29 4.94 7.35
C ARG A 89 -14.55 4.59 8.14
N GLY A 90 -15.28 3.58 7.68
CA GLY A 90 -16.55 3.17 8.26
C GLY A 90 -16.45 2.60 9.69
N ASP A 91 -17.44 2.93 10.51
CA ASP A 91 -17.60 2.45 11.91
C ASP A 91 -18.49 1.18 11.99
N LYS A 92 -18.30 0.25 11.05
CA LYS A 92 -19.10 -0.99 10.97
C LYS A 92 -18.63 -1.99 12.01
N LYS A 93 -19.56 -2.47 12.85
CA LYS A 93 -19.29 -3.52 13.83
C LYS A 93 -19.30 -4.89 13.17
N VAL A 94 -18.38 -5.76 13.57
CA VAL A 94 -18.33 -7.13 13.04
C VAL A 94 -18.86 -8.11 14.06
N ILE A 95 -19.93 -8.84 13.74
CA ILE A 95 -20.51 -9.85 14.63
C ILE A 95 -19.53 -11.02 14.76
N ILE A 96 -19.17 -11.33 16.00
CA ILE A 96 -18.31 -12.48 16.31
C ILE A 96 -19.15 -13.76 16.13
N PRO A 97 -18.71 -14.69 15.27
CA PRO A 97 -19.42 -15.94 15.05
C PRO A 97 -19.63 -16.79 16.32
N ALA A 98 -20.75 -17.52 16.37
CA ALA A 98 -21.12 -18.28 17.56
C ALA A 98 -20.12 -19.38 17.95
N PHE A 99 -19.32 -19.90 16.99
CA PHE A 99 -18.35 -20.96 17.28
C PHE A 99 -17.17 -20.50 18.15
N TYR A 100 -16.85 -19.20 18.14
CA TYR A 100 -15.84 -18.60 19.03
C TYR A 100 -16.31 -18.46 20.48
N LEU A 101 -17.62 -18.55 20.72
CA LEU A 101 -18.17 -18.26 22.04
C LEU A 101 -17.71 -19.30 23.07
N PRO A 102 -17.41 -18.88 24.31
CA PRO A 102 -17.08 -19.80 25.37
C PRO A 102 -18.14 -20.90 25.52
N LYS A 103 -17.71 -22.17 25.58
CA LYS A 103 -18.58 -23.37 25.68
C LYS A 103 -19.47 -23.63 24.45
N SER A 104 -19.14 -23.05 23.29
CA SER A 104 -19.75 -23.45 22.02
C SER A 104 -19.59 -24.96 21.79
N LYS A 105 -20.65 -25.59 21.26
CA LYS A 105 -20.63 -26.99 20.81
C LYS A 105 -20.45 -27.11 19.30
N LEU A 106 -20.34 -25.99 18.58
CA LEU A 106 -20.11 -25.97 17.15
C LEU A 106 -18.67 -26.40 16.87
N SER A 107 -18.49 -27.20 15.82
CA SER A 107 -17.16 -27.54 15.32
C SER A 107 -16.49 -26.31 14.70
N ASN A 108 -15.16 -26.32 14.71
CA ASN A 108 -14.38 -25.33 13.95
C ASN A 108 -14.76 -25.44 12.46
N PRO A 109 -14.91 -24.31 11.76
CA PRO A 109 -15.17 -24.31 10.34
C PRO A 109 -13.96 -24.84 9.56
N LEU A 110 -14.18 -25.31 8.33
CA LEU A 110 -13.09 -25.65 7.41
C LEU A 110 -12.44 -24.38 6.86
N THR A 111 -13.25 -23.38 6.50
CA THR A 111 -12.78 -22.04 6.14
C THR A 111 -13.70 -20.98 6.75
N GLN A 112 -13.15 -19.79 6.97
CA GLN A 112 -13.84 -18.64 7.55
C GLN A 112 -13.86 -17.51 6.54
N SER A 113 -14.98 -16.78 6.47
CA SER A 113 -15.07 -15.59 5.62
C SER A 113 -14.10 -14.49 6.09
N PHE A 114 -13.52 -13.79 5.14
CA PHE A 114 -12.57 -12.72 5.40
C PHE A 114 -13.27 -11.38 5.71
N ASP A 115 -12.89 -10.77 6.84
CA ASP A 115 -13.21 -9.38 7.18
C ASP A 115 -12.02 -8.82 7.98
N PRO A 116 -11.23 -7.89 7.42
CA PRO A 116 -10.01 -7.42 8.06
C PRO A 116 -10.29 -6.72 9.39
N ARG A 117 -11.49 -6.11 9.56
CA ARG A 117 -11.89 -5.43 10.80
C ARG A 117 -11.94 -6.39 11.97
N PHE A 118 -12.27 -7.66 11.75
CA PHE A 118 -12.24 -8.69 12.80
C PHE A 118 -10.81 -8.99 13.23
N THR A 119 -9.94 -9.37 12.29
CA THR A 119 -8.53 -9.68 12.57
C THR A 119 -7.85 -8.51 13.26
N TRP A 120 -8.05 -7.30 12.74
CA TRP A 120 -7.52 -6.06 13.30
C TRP A 120 -8.03 -5.82 14.72
N GLY A 121 -9.35 -5.81 14.96
CA GLY A 121 -9.87 -5.50 16.30
C GLY A 121 -9.40 -6.49 17.36
N ILE A 122 -9.31 -7.79 17.03
CA ILE A 122 -8.77 -8.80 17.96
C ILE A 122 -7.29 -8.54 18.27
N TYR A 123 -6.45 -8.31 17.26
CA TYR A 123 -5.02 -8.09 17.48
C TYR A 123 -4.72 -6.74 18.11
N LEU A 124 -5.36 -5.65 17.67
CA LEU A 124 -5.21 -4.31 18.27
C LEU A 124 -5.56 -4.32 19.76
N HIS A 125 -6.69 -4.96 20.13
CA HIS A 125 -7.07 -5.09 21.54
C HIS A 125 -6.03 -5.90 22.33
N HIS A 126 -5.57 -7.04 21.80
CA HIS A 126 -4.55 -7.85 22.45
C HIS A 126 -3.26 -7.05 22.69
N MET A 127 -2.76 -6.37 21.65
CA MET A 127 -1.56 -5.55 21.76
C MET A 127 -1.75 -4.39 22.76
N ALA A 128 -2.91 -3.72 22.76
CA ALA A 128 -3.21 -2.66 23.70
C ALA A 128 -3.17 -3.15 25.17
N GLN A 129 -3.69 -4.36 25.44
CA GLN A 129 -3.60 -4.98 26.76
C GLN A 129 -2.15 -5.29 27.15
N GLU A 130 -1.37 -5.90 26.26
CA GLU A 130 0.04 -6.22 26.50
C GLU A 130 0.85 -4.95 26.80
N ILE A 131 0.67 -3.89 26.02
CA ILE A 131 1.33 -2.58 26.24
C ILE A 131 0.93 -1.99 27.61
N THR A 132 -0.35 -2.04 27.93
CA THR A 132 -0.87 -1.48 29.19
C THR A 132 -0.37 -2.26 30.40
N GLN A 133 -0.38 -3.60 30.34
CA GLN A 133 0.19 -4.46 31.38
C GLN A 133 1.69 -4.20 31.50
N ALA A 134 2.35 -4.02 30.36
CA ALA A 134 3.75 -3.71 30.32
C ALA A 134 4.08 -2.34 30.98
N CYS A 135 3.18 -1.37 30.94
CA CYS A 135 3.39 -0.13 31.70
C CYS A 135 3.24 -0.32 33.22
N ARG A 136 2.48 -1.32 33.68
CA ARG A 136 2.19 -1.56 35.11
C ARG A 136 3.27 -2.34 35.84
N GLU A 137 3.96 -3.28 35.19
CA GLU A 137 4.87 -4.24 35.87
C GLU A 137 6.31 -4.31 35.27
N PRO A 138 7.12 -3.23 35.28
CA PRO A 138 8.32 -3.07 34.42
C PRO A 138 9.48 -4.06 34.64
N THR A 139 9.41 -4.93 35.65
CA THR A 139 10.57 -5.63 36.22
C THR A 139 10.79 -7.07 35.73
N SER A 140 9.93 -7.63 34.88
CA SER A 140 10.20 -8.93 34.25
C SER A 140 11.04 -8.76 32.98
N ALA A 141 11.96 -9.70 32.72
CA ALA A 141 12.54 -9.84 31.39
C ALA A 141 11.38 -10.11 30.42
N ARG A 142 10.98 -9.10 29.66
CA ARG A 142 9.81 -9.22 28.79
C ARG A 142 10.22 -9.82 27.46
N GLU A 143 9.56 -10.92 27.12
CA GLU A 143 9.61 -11.51 25.81
C GLU A 143 9.16 -10.50 24.74
N LYS A 144 9.62 -10.69 23.51
CA LYS A 144 9.19 -9.87 22.38
C LYS A 144 7.72 -10.16 22.10
N MET A 145 6.91 -9.11 21.97
CA MET A 145 5.49 -9.26 21.65
C MET A 145 5.35 -10.02 20.33
N SER A 146 4.59 -11.10 20.33
CA SER A 146 4.33 -11.92 19.16
C SER A 146 2.86 -12.28 19.03
N ILE A 147 2.41 -12.51 17.80
CA ILE A 147 1.03 -12.91 17.48
C ILE A 147 1.00 -14.12 16.55
N PRO A 148 -0.11 -14.87 16.53
CA PRO A 148 -0.34 -15.86 15.50
C PRO A 148 -0.45 -15.26 14.10
N PHE A 149 -0.08 -16.06 13.10
CA PHE A 149 -0.19 -15.65 11.71
C PHE A 149 -0.58 -16.81 10.78
N VAL A 150 -1.55 -16.55 9.92
CA VAL A 150 -1.82 -17.33 8.71
C VAL A 150 -2.40 -16.40 7.66
N TRP A 151 -2.02 -16.57 6.39
CA TRP A 151 -2.46 -15.68 5.31
C TRP A 151 -3.99 -15.61 5.13
N SER A 152 -4.73 -16.67 5.48
CA SER A 152 -6.20 -16.68 5.42
C SER A 152 -6.89 -15.69 6.36
N GLU A 153 -6.18 -15.13 7.34
CA GLU A 153 -6.68 -14.07 8.23
C GLU A 153 -6.36 -12.66 7.73
N TRP A 154 -5.47 -12.54 6.75
CA TRP A 154 -4.91 -11.27 6.25
C TRP A 154 -5.21 -11.00 4.77
N VAL A 155 -5.63 -12.02 4.02
CA VAL A 155 -5.98 -11.93 2.59
C VAL A 155 -7.30 -12.66 2.35
N ASP A 156 -8.11 -12.14 1.44
CA ASP A 156 -9.35 -12.78 1.02
C ASP A 156 -9.10 -14.04 0.16
N LEU A 157 -9.23 -15.21 0.80
CA LEU A 157 -9.11 -16.52 0.14
C LEU A 157 -10.47 -17.15 -0.21
N SER A 158 -11.58 -16.42 -0.08
CA SER A 158 -12.94 -16.97 -0.25
C SER A 158 -13.22 -17.62 -1.61
N GLU A 159 -12.45 -17.27 -2.64
CA GLU A 159 -12.55 -17.92 -3.95
C GLU A 159 -12.28 -19.43 -3.87
N LEU A 160 -11.46 -19.86 -2.90
CA LEU A 160 -11.11 -21.26 -2.61
C LEU A 160 -12.21 -22.02 -1.87
N ASP A 161 -13.11 -21.34 -1.15
CA ASP A 161 -14.08 -21.95 -0.23
C ASP A 161 -14.90 -23.07 -0.87
N GLY A 162 -15.43 -22.81 -2.07
CA GLY A 162 -16.23 -23.79 -2.82
C GLY A 162 -15.43 -24.97 -3.39
N TYR A 163 -14.10 -24.94 -3.32
CA TYR A 163 -13.23 -26.08 -3.64
C TYR A 163 -12.79 -26.82 -2.39
N VAL A 164 -12.46 -26.09 -1.32
CA VAL A 164 -12.10 -26.67 -0.02
C VAL A 164 -13.25 -27.51 0.55
N SER A 165 -14.50 -27.05 0.36
CA SER A 165 -15.71 -27.75 0.82
C SER A 165 -16.03 -29.05 0.06
N LEU A 166 -15.39 -29.31 -1.09
CA LEU A 166 -15.66 -30.50 -1.90
C LEU A 166 -15.17 -31.78 -1.21
N PRO A 167 -15.88 -32.91 -1.36
CA PRO A 167 -15.37 -34.21 -0.94
C PRO A 167 -14.04 -34.53 -1.64
N LEU A 168 -13.14 -35.27 -0.98
CA LEU A 168 -11.77 -35.51 -1.47
C LEU A 168 -11.70 -35.97 -2.94
N GLY A 169 -12.52 -36.95 -3.35
CA GLY A 169 -12.56 -37.45 -4.73
C GLY A 169 -13.22 -36.52 -5.75
N GLN A 170 -13.67 -35.34 -5.34
CA GLN A 170 -14.28 -34.30 -6.18
C GLN A 170 -13.47 -33.00 -6.18
N LYS A 171 -12.33 -32.95 -5.48
CA LYS A 171 -11.45 -31.77 -5.51
C LYS A 171 -10.66 -31.73 -6.83
N PRO A 172 -10.42 -30.53 -7.41
CA PRO A 172 -9.57 -30.38 -8.59
C PRO A 172 -8.12 -30.76 -8.33
N THR A 173 -7.45 -31.30 -9.34
CA THR A 173 -6.00 -31.57 -9.34
C THR A 173 -5.22 -30.45 -10.03
N CYS A 174 -3.89 -30.48 -9.92
CA CYS A 174 -2.97 -29.63 -10.67
C CYS A 174 -3.25 -29.68 -12.18
N GLY A 175 -3.53 -30.86 -12.74
CA GLY A 175 -3.91 -31.01 -14.14
C GLY A 175 -5.21 -30.27 -14.51
N ASP A 176 -6.17 -30.19 -13.58
CA ASP A 176 -7.43 -29.49 -13.79
C ASP A 176 -7.27 -27.96 -13.73
N VAL A 177 -6.34 -27.47 -12.91
CA VAL A 177 -6.06 -26.03 -12.74
C VAL A 177 -4.94 -25.52 -13.66
N HIS A 178 -4.51 -26.31 -14.64
CA HIS A 178 -3.58 -25.86 -15.68
C HIS A 178 -4.25 -24.92 -16.70
N SER A 179 -5.54 -25.14 -16.98
CA SER A 179 -6.28 -24.39 -17.99
C SER A 179 -7.74 -24.15 -17.59
N ASN A 180 -8.36 -23.09 -18.14
CA ASN A 180 -9.77 -22.80 -17.90
C ASN A 180 -10.69 -23.97 -18.28
N ALA A 181 -10.32 -24.77 -19.28
CA ALA A 181 -11.12 -25.90 -19.75
C ALA A 181 -11.25 -26.98 -18.66
N GLY A 182 -10.14 -27.26 -17.95
CA GLY A 182 -10.11 -28.21 -16.82
C GLY A 182 -10.98 -27.74 -15.66
N LEU A 183 -10.88 -26.46 -15.30
CA LEU A 183 -11.64 -25.88 -14.18
C LEU A 183 -13.16 -25.85 -14.43
N SER A 184 -13.60 -25.70 -15.68
CA SER A 184 -15.02 -25.54 -16.05
C SER A 184 -15.95 -26.67 -15.58
N LYS A 185 -15.42 -27.89 -15.40
CA LYS A 185 -16.16 -29.04 -14.86
C LYS A 185 -16.56 -28.81 -13.39
N TYR A 186 -15.66 -28.25 -12.59
CA TYR A 186 -15.86 -27.99 -11.17
C TYR A 186 -16.78 -26.79 -10.93
N GLU A 187 -16.78 -25.82 -11.84
CA GLU A 187 -17.70 -24.68 -11.80
C GLU A 187 -19.16 -25.11 -11.97
N LYS A 188 -19.43 -26.06 -12.87
CA LYS A 188 -20.78 -26.63 -13.05
C LYS A 188 -21.26 -27.37 -11.79
N LEU A 189 -20.35 -28.06 -11.10
CA LEU A 189 -20.63 -28.73 -9.83
C LEU A 189 -20.97 -27.72 -8.72
N ARG A 190 -20.25 -26.59 -8.64
CA ARG A 190 -20.55 -25.49 -7.70
C ARG A 190 -21.91 -24.85 -7.98
N ALA A 191 -22.18 -24.51 -9.26
CA ALA A 191 -23.44 -23.87 -9.66
C ALA A 191 -24.68 -24.75 -9.38
N GLN A 192 -24.54 -26.08 -9.51
CA GLN A 192 -25.62 -27.04 -9.22
C GLN A 192 -25.93 -27.19 -7.72
N LYS A 193 -24.98 -26.89 -6.83
CA LYS A 193 -25.18 -26.94 -5.37
C LYS A 193 -25.80 -25.66 -4.79
N GLY A 194 -26.18 -24.69 -5.62
CA GLY A 194 -26.87 -23.48 -5.17
C GLY A 194 -25.97 -22.46 -4.47
N GLU A 195 -24.64 -22.59 -4.56
CA GLU A 195 -23.70 -21.56 -4.14
C GLU A 195 -23.78 -20.37 -5.11
N LYS A 196 -24.60 -19.37 -4.76
CA LYS A 196 -24.59 -18.06 -5.43
C LYS A 196 -23.40 -17.24 -4.92
N GLY A 197 -22.54 -16.84 -5.85
CA GLY A 197 -21.84 -15.55 -5.82
C GLY A 197 -20.38 -15.59 -5.40
N SER A 198 -19.49 -15.59 -6.39
CA SER A 198 -18.36 -14.66 -6.37
C SER A 198 -18.90 -13.24 -6.61
N PRO A 199 -18.19 -12.16 -6.24
CA PRO A 199 -18.44 -10.83 -6.80
C PRO A 199 -18.44 -10.90 -8.34
N PRO A 200 -18.99 -9.93 -9.07
CA PRO A 200 -19.10 -10.01 -10.53
C PRO A 200 -17.71 -10.06 -11.17
N GLY A 201 -17.19 -11.27 -11.37
CA GLY A 201 -16.16 -11.54 -12.34
C GLY A 201 -16.76 -11.23 -13.70
N ILE A 202 -16.22 -10.21 -14.36
CA ILE A 202 -16.61 -9.81 -15.70
C ILE A 202 -16.57 -11.06 -16.61
N PRO A 203 -17.63 -11.35 -17.38
CA PRO A 203 -17.61 -12.45 -18.33
C PRO A 203 -16.60 -12.13 -19.43
N VAL A 204 -15.45 -12.81 -19.41
CA VAL A 204 -14.52 -12.80 -20.53
C VAL A 204 -14.96 -13.92 -21.47
N GLU A 205 -15.73 -13.57 -22.50
CA GLU A 205 -15.88 -14.43 -23.68
C GLU A 205 -14.53 -14.50 -24.41
N GLY A 206 -13.67 -15.42 -23.98
CA GLY A 206 -12.53 -15.86 -24.77
C GLY A 206 -13.00 -16.77 -25.91
N PRO A 207 -12.31 -16.80 -27.07
CA PRO A 207 -12.66 -17.70 -28.15
C PRO A 207 -12.62 -19.15 -27.64
N ASN A 208 -13.74 -19.86 -27.81
CA ASN A 208 -13.87 -21.30 -27.56
C ASN A 208 -12.89 -22.08 -28.43
N LEU A 209 -11.64 -22.21 -27.97
CA LEU A 209 -10.70 -23.14 -28.55
C LEU A 209 -11.05 -24.54 -28.04
N ARG A 210 -11.42 -25.41 -28.98
CA ARG A 210 -11.61 -26.84 -28.72
C ARG A 210 -10.30 -27.39 -28.16
N PRO A 211 -10.33 -28.19 -27.09
CA PRO A 211 -9.14 -28.88 -26.64
C PRO A 211 -8.79 -29.92 -27.70
N ASP A 212 -7.76 -29.65 -28.50
CA ASP A 212 -7.08 -30.73 -29.21
C ASP A 212 -6.59 -31.70 -28.14
N ARG A 213 -7.12 -32.93 -28.18
CA ARG A 213 -6.65 -34.05 -27.36
C ARG A 213 -5.19 -34.30 -27.73
N ILE A 214 -4.27 -33.69 -27.01
CA ILE A 214 -2.88 -34.13 -26.99
C ILE A 214 -2.85 -35.37 -26.09
N GLN A 215 -2.89 -36.51 -26.75
CA GLN A 215 -2.75 -37.83 -26.15
C GLN A 215 -1.27 -38.04 -25.82
N GLY A 216 -0.92 -38.17 -24.53
CA GLY A 216 0.27 -38.92 -24.12
C GLY A 216 1.50 -38.17 -23.58
N TYR A 217 1.37 -36.98 -23.00
CA TYR A 217 2.40 -36.46 -22.09
C TYR A 217 1.74 -36.03 -20.78
N GLU A 218 2.12 -36.67 -19.66
CA GLU A 218 1.82 -36.17 -18.32
C GLU A 218 2.47 -34.80 -18.18
N TYR A 219 1.67 -33.75 -18.30
CA TYR A 219 2.13 -32.39 -18.08
C TYR A 219 2.23 -32.18 -16.57
N TRP A 220 3.45 -32.25 -16.04
CA TRP A 220 3.72 -32.00 -14.64
C TRP A 220 3.92 -30.50 -14.43
N MET A 221 3.03 -29.87 -13.67
CA MET A 221 3.23 -28.50 -13.20
C MET A 221 4.25 -28.55 -12.07
N THR A 222 5.49 -28.14 -12.34
CA THR A 222 6.63 -28.29 -11.41
C THR A 222 6.54 -27.52 -10.11
N TYR A 223 5.52 -26.67 -10.03
CA TYR A 223 5.22 -25.70 -8.99
C TYR A 223 3.82 -25.95 -8.43
N CYS A 224 3.26 -27.15 -8.65
CA CYS A 224 1.96 -27.55 -8.17
C CYS A 224 2.00 -29.01 -7.67
N ASP A 225 1.55 -29.23 -6.44
CA ASP A 225 1.49 -30.55 -5.83
C ASP A 225 0.04 -31.01 -5.61
N ASP A 226 -0.25 -32.23 -6.03
CA ASP A 226 -1.52 -32.95 -5.77
C ASP A 226 -1.46 -33.75 -4.45
N GLU A 227 -0.26 -34.13 -4.01
CA GLU A 227 -0.04 -35.00 -2.86
C GLU A 227 0.11 -34.18 -1.57
N MET A 228 -0.99 -34.01 -0.84
CA MET A 228 -0.99 -33.42 0.51
C MET A 228 -1.19 -34.51 1.57
N GLU A 229 -0.68 -34.34 2.79
CA GLU A 229 -0.96 -35.27 3.89
C GLU A 229 -2.48 -35.38 4.15
N ILE A 230 -2.98 -36.57 4.50
CA ILE A 230 -4.43 -36.87 4.61
C ILE A 230 -5.18 -35.88 5.52
N THR A 231 -4.56 -35.43 6.61
CA THR A 231 -5.12 -34.42 7.53
C THR A 231 -5.22 -33.04 6.89
N ASN A 232 -4.24 -32.68 6.08
CA ASN A 232 -4.20 -31.42 5.35
C ASN A 232 -5.17 -31.43 4.17
N GLN A 233 -5.31 -32.55 3.44
CA GLN A 233 -6.18 -32.67 2.27
C GLN A 233 -7.63 -32.20 2.48
N LEU A 234 -8.17 -32.28 3.71
CA LEU A 234 -9.53 -31.79 4.01
C LEU A 234 -9.64 -30.26 4.01
N ALA A 235 -8.57 -29.53 4.34
CA ALA A 235 -8.53 -28.07 4.42
C ALA A 235 -7.99 -27.37 3.15
N PHE A 236 -7.59 -28.12 2.12
CA PHE A 236 -7.06 -27.59 0.85
C PHE A 236 -8.03 -27.74 -0.32
N PRO A 237 -7.89 -26.96 -1.41
CA PRO A 237 -8.77 -27.03 -2.57
C PRO A 237 -8.51 -28.24 -3.48
N GLY A 238 -7.55 -29.12 -3.16
CA GLY A 238 -7.18 -30.31 -3.95
C GLY A 238 -5.86 -30.21 -4.70
N PHE A 239 -5.30 -29.01 -4.80
CA PHE A 239 -4.01 -28.70 -5.41
C PHE A 239 -3.32 -27.62 -4.58
N GLN A 240 -1.99 -27.62 -4.59
CA GLN A 240 -1.18 -26.63 -3.88
C GLN A 240 -0.15 -26.01 -4.82
N ILE A 241 -0.26 -24.71 -5.10
CA ILE A 241 0.81 -23.98 -5.78
C ILE A 241 1.97 -23.75 -4.80
N THR A 242 3.19 -24.05 -5.24
CA THR A 242 4.42 -23.97 -4.43
C THR A 242 5.46 -22.99 -4.98
N GLY A 243 5.25 -22.46 -6.18
CA GLY A 243 6.17 -21.50 -6.79
C GLY A 243 5.57 -20.68 -7.93
N PRO A 244 6.36 -19.76 -8.52
CA PRO A 244 5.87 -18.81 -9.51
C PRO A 244 5.28 -19.47 -10.75
N THR A 245 4.06 -19.08 -11.11
CA THR A 245 3.35 -19.60 -12.29
C THR A 245 3.69 -18.74 -13.53
N ARG A 246 4.54 -19.24 -14.42
CA ARG A 246 5.14 -18.45 -15.53
C ARG A 246 4.34 -18.51 -16.83
N GLU A 247 3.38 -19.41 -16.91
CA GLU A 247 2.56 -19.65 -18.08
C GLU A 247 1.44 -18.63 -18.14
N LYS A 248 1.12 -18.13 -19.32
CA LYS A 248 0.03 -17.18 -19.49
C LYS A 248 -1.32 -17.87 -19.28
N SER A 249 -2.16 -17.28 -18.46
CA SER A 249 -3.53 -17.78 -18.24
C SER A 249 -4.55 -16.65 -18.05
N SER A 250 -5.80 -17.01 -17.78
CA SER A 250 -6.84 -16.03 -17.44
C SER A 250 -6.54 -15.38 -16.07
N PRO A 251 -7.00 -14.13 -15.84
CA PRO A 251 -6.91 -13.51 -14.53
C PRO A 251 -7.49 -14.38 -13.42
N ARG A 252 -8.64 -14.98 -13.65
CA ARG A 252 -9.28 -15.85 -12.64
C ARG A 252 -8.41 -17.04 -12.24
N LEU A 253 -7.83 -17.74 -13.22
CA LEU A 253 -6.98 -18.90 -12.91
C LEU A 253 -5.71 -18.47 -12.17
N LYS A 254 -5.13 -17.30 -12.53
CA LYS A 254 -4.00 -16.73 -11.82
C LYS A 254 -4.34 -16.33 -10.38
N SER A 255 -5.52 -15.76 -10.15
CA SER A 255 -6.03 -15.47 -8.80
C SER A 255 -6.15 -16.75 -7.98
N LEU A 256 -6.70 -17.82 -8.57
CA LEU A 256 -6.82 -19.11 -7.92
C LEU A 256 -5.45 -19.72 -7.55
N HIS A 257 -4.46 -19.57 -8.43
CA HIS A 257 -3.08 -20.01 -8.16
C HIS A 257 -2.44 -19.22 -7.01
N ALA A 258 -2.57 -17.89 -7.02
CA ALA A 258 -2.08 -17.00 -5.98
C ALA A 258 -2.67 -17.37 -4.61
N LYS A 259 -4.00 -17.50 -4.53
CA LYS A 259 -4.71 -17.86 -3.30
C LYS A 259 -4.34 -19.25 -2.79
N SER A 260 -4.18 -20.23 -3.69
CA SER A 260 -3.70 -21.57 -3.32
C SER A 260 -2.31 -21.49 -2.69
N TYR A 261 -1.38 -20.73 -3.29
CA TYR A 261 -0.05 -20.50 -2.72
C TYR A 261 -0.13 -19.89 -1.31
N LEU A 262 -0.93 -18.85 -1.12
CA LEU A 262 -1.12 -18.20 0.18
C LEU A 262 -1.74 -19.12 1.24
N LEU A 263 -2.66 -20.00 0.87
CA LEU A 263 -3.29 -20.93 1.81
C LEU A 263 -2.30 -21.96 2.39
N GLY A 264 -1.23 -22.29 1.66
CA GLY A 264 -0.34 -23.41 2.02
C GLY A 264 1.15 -23.09 1.98
N ALA A 265 1.71 -22.90 0.79
CA ALA A 265 3.16 -22.85 0.59
C ALA A 265 3.81 -21.50 0.91
N ALA A 266 3.02 -20.42 1.05
CA ALA A 266 3.54 -19.11 1.36
C ALA A 266 4.10 -19.05 2.79
N PRO A 267 5.36 -18.60 2.99
CA PRO A 267 5.90 -18.41 4.33
C PRO A 267 5.17 -17.27 5.05
N ALA A 268 5.17 -17.32 6.38
CA ALA A 268 4.78 -16.17 7.19
C ALA A 268 5.78 -15.01 7.00
N PRO A 269 5.35 -13.75 7.15
CA PRO A 269 6.28 -12.62 7.22
C PRO A 269 7.23 -12.80 8.42
N SER A 270 8.37 -12.12 8.38
CA SER A 270 9.34 -12.13 9.49
C SER A 270 8.80 -11.40 10.73
N GLN A 271 7.97 -10.38 10.52
CA GLN A 271 7.34 -9.55 11.56
C GLN A 271 6.22 -8.71 10.94
N ILE A 272 5.38 -8.09 11.78
CA ILE A 272 4.37 -7.09 11.37
C ILE A 272 4.73 -5.73 11.95
N VAL A 273 4.69 -4.69 11.11
CA VAL A 273 4.92 -3.30 11.48
C VAL A 273 3.59 -2.55 11.45
N TRP A 274 3.09 -2.20 12.63
CA TRP A 274 1.87 -1.41 12.80
C TRP A 274 2.23 0.07 12.89
N LEU A 275 1.92 0.84 11.85
CA LEU A 275 2.15 2.28 11.78
C LEU A 275 0.93 3.03 12.35
N VAL A 276 1.17 3.98 13.23
CA VAL A 276 0.18 4.92 13.77
C VAL A 276 0.63 6.37 13.52
N ASN A 277 -0.23 7.37 13.73
CA ASN A 277 -0.03 8.76 13.27
C ASN A 277 1.30 9.39 13.70
N ASN A 278 1.87 8.96 14.83
CA ASN A 278 3.14 9.43 15.36
C ASN A 278 3.87 8.28 16.08
N GLY A 279 4.14 7.20 15.36
CA GLY A 279 4.89 6.07 15.89
C GLY A 279 4.55 4.75 15.21
N SER A 280 5.20 3.69 15.69
CA SER A 280 4.96 2.35 15.21
C SER A 280 5.22 1.31 16.29
N ILE A 281 4.69 0.11 16.08
CA ILE A 281 4.99 -1.09 16.87
C ILE A 281 5.40 -2.20 15.92
N ILE A 282 6.51 -2.87 16.24
CA ILE A 282 6.93 -4.10 15.59
C ILE A 282 6.51 -5.29 16.45
N VAL A 283 5.83 -6.24 15.82
CA VAL A 283 5.31 -7.46 16.45
C VAL A 283 5.87 -8.67 15.71
N ASP A 284 6.39 -9.63 16.47
CA ASP A 284 6.92 -10.87 15.91
C ASP A 284 5.82 -11.86 15.57
N ILE A 285 6.16 -12.83 14.72
CA ILE A 285 5.30 -13.96 14.44
C ILE A 285 5.69 -15.12 15.35
N ASP A 286 4.72 -15.68 16.07
CA ASP A 286 4.94 -16.91 16.83
C ASP A 286 4.88 -18.12 15.88
N PRO A 287 6.02 -18.79 15.60
CA PRO A 287 6.07 -19.90 14.64
C PRO A 287 5.33 -21.16 15.13
N ASN A 288 5.02 -21.26 16.43
CA ASN A 288 4.32 -22.41 17.01
C ASN A 288 2.82 -22.15 17.21
N SER A 289 2.38 -20.94 16.88
CA SER A 289 1.01 -20.53 17.12
C SER A 289 0.03 -21.19 16.14
N THR A 290 -1.20 -21.36 16.61
CA THR A 290 -2.30 -21.91 15.80
C THR A 290 -3.22 -20.75 15.38
N PRO A 291 -3.73 -20.73 14.13
CA PRO A 291 -4.66 -19.70 13.66
C PRO A 291 -5.85 -19.44 14.60
N LEU A 292 -6.40 -18.22 14.59
CA LEU A 292 -7.49 -17.78 15.45
C LEU A 292 -8.71 -18.70 15.33
N HIS A 293 -9.07 -19.15 14.14
CA HIS A 293 -10.22 -20.03 13.92
C HIS A 293 -10.06 -21.44 14.53
N LEU A 294 -8.83 -21.84 14.85
CA LEU A 294 -8.51 -23.09 15.53
C LEU A 294 -8.23 -22.88 17.02
N ASN A 295 -7.48 -21.83 17.37
CA ASN A 295 -7.19 -21.42 18.74
C ASN A 295 -7.94 -20.12 19.08
N HIS A 296 -9.06 -20.28 19.77
CA HIS A 296 -9.99 -19.17 20.05
C HIS A 296 -9.54 -18.29 21.23
N THR A 297 -8.36 -18.52 21.82
CA THR A 297 -7.94 -17.87 23.08
C THR A 297 -8.00 -16.34 23.00
N LEU A 298 -7.43 -15.74 21.94
CA LEU A 298 -7.45 -14.29 21.77
C LEU A 298 -8.86 -13.73 21.59
N VAL A 299 -9.71 -14.44 20.82
CA VAL A 299 -11.11 -14.04 20.61
C VAL A 299 -11.94 -14.18 21.90
N GLN A 300 -11.73 -15.25 22.68
CA GLN A 300 -12.40 -15.45 23.96
C GLN A 300 -11.98 -14.42 25.01
N THR A 301 -10.69 -14.05 25.03
CA THR A 301 -10.17 -12.95 25.84
C THR A 301 -10.83 -11.63 25.44
N TYR A 302 -10.88 -11.30 24.15
CA TYR A 302 -11.58 -10.11 23.65
C TYR A 302 -13.04 -10.06 24.13
N ILE A 303 -13.81 -11.15 23.93
CA ILE A 303 -15.21 -11.24 24.37
C ILE A 303 -15.33 -11.03 25.88
N ARG A 304 -14.45 -11.65 26.67
CA ARG A 304 -14.47 -11.51 28.14
C ARG A 304 -14.25 -10.06 28.55
N ASP A 305 -13.21 -9.43 28.04
CA ASP A 305 -12.81 -8.08 28.45
C ASP A 305 -13.88 -7.03 28.09
N GLN A 306 -14.51 -7.18 26.91
CA GLN A 306 -15.64 -6.34 26.49
C GLN A 306 -16.87 -6.48 27.42
N ASN A 307 -17.08 -7.66 28.01
CA ASN A 307 -18.17 -7.91 28.95
C ASN A 307 -17.85 -7.45 30.38
N GLU A 308 -16.58 -7.46 30.80
CA GLU A 308 -16.14 -7.00 32.13
C GLU A 308 -16.13 -5.47 32.26
N ASN A 309 -15.76 -4.74 31.19
CA ASN A 309 -15.68 -3.27 31.21
C ASN A 309 -17.03 -2.55 31.19
N ARG A 310 -18.15 -3.24 30.95
CA ARG A 310 -19.50 -2.63 30.95
C ARG A 310 -20.25 -2.98 32.22
N ASN A 311 -20.28 -2.03 33.17
CA ASN A 311 -21.19 -2.05 34.32
C ASN A 311 -22.63 -2.36 33.85
N LEU A 312 -23.07 -3.59 34.11
CA LEU A 312 -24.40 -4.14 33.78
C LEU A 312 -25.52 -3.35 34.49
N THR A 313 -25.81 -2.14 34.02
CA THR A 313 -27.11 -1.53 34.29
C THR A 313 -28.12 -2.13 33.31
N LYS A 314 -28.91 -3.05 33.86
CA LYS A 314 -30.14 -3.63 33.32
C LYS A 314 -30.83 -2.68 32.33
N THR A 315 -30.65 -2.92 31.03
CA THR A 315 -31.68 -2.97 29.97
C THR A 315 -30.95 -3.13 28.63
N ILE A 316 -30.91 -4.36 28.09
CA ILE A 316 -30.89 -4.78 26.68
C ILE A 316 -30.21 -6.17 26.62
N LYS A 317 -31.00 -7.19 26.28
CA LYS A 317 -30.60 -8.60 26.10
C LYS A 317 -29.76 -8.84 24.81
N LYS A 318 -28.79 -7.99 24.46
CA LYS A 318 -27.86 -8.18 23.32
C LYS A 318 -26.50 -7.49 23.54
N VAL A 319 -25.86 -7.74 24.69
CA VAL A 319 -24.52 -7.19 25.00
C VAL A 319 -23.45 -8.20 24.54
N GLY A 320 -22.48 -7.76 23.72
CA GLY A 320 -21.09 -8.26 23.82
C GLY A 320 -20.47 -9.18 22.74
N ASN A 321 -21.10 -9.48 21.60
CA ASN A 321 -20.52 -10.38 20.59
C ASN A 321 -20.20 -9.68 19.25
N PHE A 322 -19.56 -8.52 19.30
CA PHE A 322 -19.09 -7.84 18.09
C PHE A 322 -17.73 -7.19 18.32
N VAL A 323 -16.93 -7.11 17.26
CA VAL A 323 -15.69 -6.33 17.19
C VAL A 323 -16.04 -4.90 16.80
N ASN A 324 -15.46 -3.93 17.51
CA ASN A 324 -15.59 -2.51 17.22
C ASN A 324 -14.21 -1.93 16.93
N VAL A 325 -13.71 -2.19 15.73
CA VAL A 325 -12.33 -1.88 15.34
C VAL A 325 -11.98 -0.41 15.49
N THR A 326 -12.92 0.51 15.29
CA THR A 326 -12.71 1.96 15.52
C THR A 326 -12.34 2.24 16.98
N GLN A 327 -13.05 1.62 17.93
CA GLN A 327 -12.73 1.73 19.35
C GLN A 327 -11.40 1.02 19.65
N ASP A 328 -11.16 -0.15 19.06
CA ASP A 328 -9.92 -0.91 19.27
C ASP A 328 -8.69 -0.13 18.77
N ILE A 329 -8.81 0.61 17.66
CA ILE A 329 -7.79 1.55 17.16
C ILE A 329 -7.57 2.68 18.17
N ALA A 330 -8.64 3.30 18.68
CA ALA A 330 -8.53 4.38 19.66
C ALA A 330 -7.86 3.92 20.97
N ASP A 331 -8.23 2.73 21.47
CA ASP A 331 -7.66 2.12 22.67
C ASP A 331 -6.19 1.77 22.46
N PHE A 332 -5.84 1.23 21.30
CA PHE A 332 -4.45 0.94 20.91
C PHE A 332 -3.60 2.21 20.83
N ARG A 333 -4.09 3.27 20.16
CA ARG A 333 -3.42 4.60 20.14
C ARG A 333 -3.21 5.12 21.55
N SER A 334 -4.23 5.03 22.41
CA SER A 334 -4.12 5.45 23.81
C SER A 334 -3.07 4.65 24.58
N ALA A 335 -2.96 3.34 24.34
CA ALA A 335 -1.95 2.50 24.97
C ALA A 335 -0.52 2.90 24.54
N ILE A 336 -0.31 3.12 23.24
CA ILE A 336 0.99 3.60 22.70
C ILE A 336 1.36 4.95 23.32
N HIS A 337 0.45 5.93 23.26
CA HIS A 337 0.73 7.29 23.74
C HIS A 337 0.86 7.39 25.25
N GLY A 338 0.17 6.53 26.00
CA GLY A 338 0.24 6.45 27.46
C GLY A 338 1.51 5.78 28.00
N THR A 339 2.35 5.22 27.13
CA THR A 339 3.58 4.52 27.52
C THR A 339 4.69 5.53 27.86
N PRO A 340 5.26 5.52 29.09
CA PRO A 340 6.41 6.36 29.44
C PRO A 340 7.66 5.99 28.60
N ASN A 341 8.50 6.97 28.24
CA ASN A 341 9.77 6.76 27.51
C ASN A 341 10.73 5.76 28.20
N THR A 342 10.56 5.53 29.51
CA THR A 342 11.36 4.58 30.30
C THR A 342 10.93 3.13 30.17
N VAL A 343 9.77 2.85 29.57
CA VAL A 343 9.34 1.47 29.29
C VAL A 343 9.96 1.05 27.97
N SER A 344 11.14 0.43 28.05
CA SER A 344 11.73 -0.31 26.94
C SER A 344 10.89 -1.57 26.73
N LEU A 345 9.75 -1.39 26.06
CA LEU A 345 9.08 -2.51 25.43
C LEU A 345 10.09 -3.15 24.46
N SER A 346 10.01 -4.47 24.28
CA SER A 346 10.61 -5.17 23.14
C SER A 346 9.94 -4.77 21.80
N VAL A 347 8.86 -3.98 21.88
CA VAL A 347 8.43 -3.02 20.87
C VAL A 347 9.56 -2.03 20.66
N GLN A 348 10.11 -1.94 19.46
CA GLN A 348 10.94 -0.79 19.10
C GLN A 348 10.05 0.46 19.09
N ASN A 349 9.76 0.99 20.28
CA ASN A 349 9.13 2.28 20.48
C ASN A 349 10.14 3.30 19.94
N HIS A 350 10.04 3.64 18.66
CA HIS A 350 10.62 4.87 18.13
C HIS A 350 9.87 6.11 18.62
N ALA A 351 9.27 6.07 19.81
CA ALA A 351 8.47 7.14 20.35
C ALA A 351 9.36 8.29 20.87
N LYS A 352 9.22 9.43 20.20
CA LYS A 352 9.38 10.82 20.64
C LYS A 352 10.76 11.45 20.83
N GLU A 353 11.81 10.76 21.28
CA GLU A 353 13.12 11.44 21.48
C GLU A 353 14.09 11.29 20.32
N ASN A 354 13.89 10.28 19.45
CA ASN A 354 14.73 10.01 18.27
C ASN A 354 13.91 9.74 16.99
N SER A 355 12.60 10.01 16.98
CA SER A 355 11.82 9.94 15.73
C SER A 355 12.42 10.96 14.75
N PRO A 356 12.85 10.55 13.56
CA PRO A 356 13.45 11.46 12.60
C PRO A 356 12.40 12.52 12.25
N ILE A 357 12.70 13.76 12.61
CA ILE A 357 11.86 14.90 12.24
C ILE A 357 11.99 15.02 10.72
N LEU A 358 10.88 14.83 9.99
CA LEU A 358 10.83 15.18 8.58
C LEU A 358 11.20 16.66 8.44
N THR A 359 12.33 16.93 7.81
CA THR A 359 12.82 18.27 7.54
C THR A 359 12.43 18.69 6.13
N TYR A 360 12.27 19.99 5.90
CA TYR A 360 11.92 20.50 4.58
C TYR A 360 13.01 20.20 3.52
N LYS A 361 14.27 20.14 3.96
CA LYS A 361 15.41 19.74 3.14
C LYS A 361 16.18 18.61 3.81
N VAL A 362 16.59 17.60 3.03
CA VAL A 362 17.42 16.49 3.49
C VAL A 362 18.62 16.35 2.57
N ASP A 363 19.81 16.51 3.12
CA ASP A 363 21.05 16.19 2.42
C ASP A 363 21.29 14.68 2.41
N ILE A 364 21.75 14.14 1.28
CA ILE A 364 22.23 12.77 1.16
C ILE A 364 23.75 12.84 1.00
N ALA A 365 24.49 12.15 1.86
CA ALA A 365 25.95 12.13 1.77
C ALA A 365 26.41 11.25 0.60
N ASP A 366 27.48 11.66 -0.09
CA ASP A 366 28.08 10.89 -1.21
C ASP A 366 28.37 9.42 -0.82
N SER A 367 28.80 9.19 0.43
CA SER A 367 29.10 7.86 0.96
C SER A 367 27.89 6.92 1.01
N GLU A 368 26.66 7.45 1.06
CA GLU A 368 25.44 6.64 1.10
C GLU A 368 25.13 5.96 -0.25
N PHE A 369 25.79 6.40 -1.33
CA PHE A 369 25.70 5.79 -2.66
C PHE A 369 26.77 4.72 -2.90
N HIS A 370 27.73 4.53 -1.99
CA HIS A 370 28.85 3.63 -2.21
C HIS A 370 28.43 2.15 -2.17
N GLY A 371 28.85 1.38 -3.18
CA GLY A 371 28.51 -0.03 -3.35
C GLY A 371 28.98 -0.96 -2.23
N ASP A 372 29.91 -0.52 -1.39
CA ASP A 372 30.51 -1.26 -0.28
C ASP A 372 29.94 -0.88 1.10
N CYS A 373 28.89 -0.04 1.14
CA CYS A 373 28.23 0.39 2.37
C CYS A 373 27.71 -0.78 3.23
N TYR A 374 27.52 -1.96 2.64
CA TYR A 374 27.10 -3.17 3.35
C TYR A 374 28.14 -3.73 4.33
N HIS A 375 29.44 -3.40 4.17
CA HIS A 375 30.52 -3.94 5.01
C HIS A 375 30.30 -3.63 6.50
N LYS A 376 29.90 -2.39 6.83
CA LYS A 376 29.67 -1.99 8.22
C LYS A 376 28.56 -2.82 8.89
N TYR A 377 27.53 -3.20 8.13
CA TYR A 377 26.43 -4.02 8.64
C TYR A 377 26.85 -5.47 8.82
N THR A 378 27.59 -6.05 7.88
CA THR A 378 28.07 -7.44 7.99
C THR A 378 29.17 -7.60 9.03
N GLU A 379 30.01 -6.57 9.26
CA GLU A 379 30.96 -6.52 10.36
C GLU A 379 30.24 -6.43 11.71
N MET A 380 29.29 -5.50 11.86
CA MET A 380 28.46 -5.37 13.07
C MET A 380 27.78 -6.69 13.45
N ILE A 381 27.29 -7.46 12.48
CA ILE A 381 26.68 -8.78 12.72
C ILE A 381 27.74 -9.81 13.14
N ARG A 382 28.88 -9.86 12.45
CA ARG A 382 29.97 -10.81 12.75
C ARG A 382 30.65 -10.58 14.10
N ASP A 383 30.59 -9.36 14.61
CA ASP A 383 31.09 -9.03 15.96
C ASP A 383 30.23 -9.64 17.07
N LYS A 384 29.01 -10.09 16.76
CA LYS A 384 28.13 -10.84 17.67
C LYS A 384 28.43 -12.34 17.62
N LEU A 385 28.13 -13.05 18.69
CA LEU A 385 28.16 -14.53 18.67
C LEU A 385 27.11 -15.04 17.66
N PRO A 386 27.41 -16.05 16.83
CA PRO A 386 26.46 -16.58 15.84
C PRO A 386 25.11 -17.01 16.44
N GLU A 387 25.13 -17.55 17.67
CA GLU A 387 23.92 -17.96 18.40
C GLU A 387 23.03 -16.78 18.83
N SER A 388 23.54 -15.55 18.81
CA SER A 388 22.79 -14.34 19.20
C SER A 388 22.26 -13.55 18.01
N TRP A 389 22.45 -14.03 16.78
CA TRP A 389 21.92 -13.34 15.59
C TRP A 389 20.40 -13.47 15.57
N THR A 390 19.72 -12.36 15.32
CA THR A 390 18.29 -12.39 15.01
C THR A 390 18.05 -13.06 13.65
N THR A 391 16.81 -13.49 13.40
CA THR A 391 16.41 -14.04 12.09
C THR A 391 16.69 -13.06 10.95
N LEU A 392 16.38 -11.77 11.14
CA LEU A 392 16.61 -10.72 10.15
C LEU A 392 18.10 -10.49 9.87
N GLU A 393 18.95 -10.47 10.90
CA GLU A 393 20.40 -10.36 10.74
C GLU A 393 20.98 -11.54 9.97
N SER A 394 20.54 -12.76 10.32
CA SER A 394 20.96 -13.97 9.63
C SER A 394 20.53 -13.95 8.16
N ASN A 395 19.28 -13.59 7.88
CA ASN A 395 18.75 -13.49 6.52
C ASN A 395 19.48 -12.42 5.69
N TYR A 396 19.74 -11.25 6.27
CA TYR A 396 20.48 -10.18 5.61
C TYR A 396 21.93 -10.59 5.30
N TYR A 397 22.65 -11.12 6.30
CA TYR A 397 24.03 -11.56 6.13
C TYR A 397 24.12 -12.64 5.04
N ASN A 398 23.25 -13.65 5.09
CA ASN A 398 23.18 -14.70 4.07
C ASN A 398 22.86 -14.13 2.68
N SER A 399 21.95 -13.16 2.58
CA SER A 399 21.62 -12.53 1.29
C SER A 399 22.81 -11.78 0.69
N VAL A 400 23.60 -11.08 1.51
CA VAL A 400 24.83 -10.41 1.04
C VAL A 400 25.86 -11.43 0.53
N GLU A 401 26.09 -12.51 1.27
CA GLU A 401 27.04 -13.55 0.85
C GLU A 401 26.59 -14.27 -0.43
N VAL A 402 25.31 -14.66 -0.51
CA VAL A 402 24.72 -15.26 -1.72
C VAL A 402 24.80 -14.31 -2.90
N SER A 403 24.52 -13.02 -2.71
CA SER A 403 24.63 -12.02 -3.77
C SER A 403 26.06 -11.90 -4.31
N LYS A 404 27.06 -11.88 -3.41
CA LYS A 404 28.48 -11.84 -3.79
C LYS A 404 28.90 -13.09 -4.56
N GLU A 405 28.52 -14.27 -4.07
CA GLU A 405 28.83 -15.55 -4.72
C GLU A 405 28.17 -15.65 -6.10
N ALA A 406 26.87 -15.33 -6.18
CA ALA A 406 26.13 -15.35 -7.43
C ALA A 406 26.72 -14.38 -8.46
N LYS A 407 27.16 -13.19 -8.03
CA LYS A 407 27.85 -12.22 -8.90
C LYS A 407 29.19 -12.77 -9.40
N LEU A 408 30.02 -13.32 -8.50
CA LEU A 408 31.34 -13.87 -8.85
C LEU A 408 31.26 -14.98 -9.90
N HIS A 409 30.23 -15.83 -9.80
CA HIS A 409 30.03 -16.97 -10.68
C HIS A 409 29.06 -16.71 -11.83
N ASN A 410 28.53 -15.48 -11.98
CA ASN A 410 27.52 -15.12 -12.97
C ASN A 410 26.25 -16.00 -12.91
N LEU A 411 25.80 -16.30 -11.69
CA LEU A 411 24.64 -17.15 -11.37
C LEU A 411 23.42 -16.35 -10.88
N ILE A 412 23.37 -15.05 -11.16
CA ILE A 412 22.25 -14.18 -10.79
C ILE A 412 21.00 -14.63 -11.56
N SER A 413 19.97 -15.10 -10.83
CA SER A 413 18.67 -15.50 -11.39
C SER A 413 17.63 -14.38 -11.27
N LYS A 414 16.42 -14.54 -11.81
CA LYS A 414 15.33 -13.56 -11.61
C LYS A 414 14.73 -13.74 -10.21
N TYR A 415 14.60 -12.65 -9.46
CA TYR A 415 14.05 -12.66 -8.10
C TYR A 415 12.52 -12.44 -8.09
N PHE A 416 12.07 -11.25 -8.52
CA PHE A 416 10.65 -10.92 -8.57
C PHE A 416 9.97 -11.56 -9.76
N TYR A 417 8.72 -12.00 -9.60
CA TYR A 417 7.91 -12.57 -10.68
C TYR A 417 6.58 -11.84 -10.76
N GLU A 418 6.17 -11.50 -11.97
CA GLU A 418 4.92 -10.83 -12.25
C GLU A 418 3.84 -11.83 -12.68
N THR A 419 2.59 -11.37 -12.71
CA THR A 419 1.45 -12.19 -13.12
C THR A 419 1.35 -12.29 -14.65
N GLU A 420 1.57 -13.47 -15.20
CA GLU A 420 1.51 -13.70 -16.64
C GLU A 420 0.06 -13.89 -17.13
N ILE A 421 -0.52 -12.84 -17.72
CA ILE A 421 -1.91 -12.84 -18.25
C ILE A 421 -1.93 -13.06 -19.76
N MET A 422 -2.91 -13.85 -20.22
CA MET A 422 -3.13 -14.10 -21.64
C MET A 422 -3.72 -12.86 -22.33
N GLY A 423 -3.14 -12.47 -23.47
CA GLY A 423 -3.69 -11.44 -24.36
C GLY A 423 -3.38 -9.99 -24.00
N ASN A 424 -2.72 -9.71 -22.88
CA ASN A 424 -2.24 -8.37 -22.52
C ASN A 424 -1.01 -8.43 -21.58
N THR A 425 -0.43 -7.27 -21.29
CA THR A 425 0.72 -7.11 -20.38
C THR A 425 0.33 -6.49 -19.04
N LEU A 426 -0.97 -6.33 -18.75
CA LEU A 426 -1.42 -5.64 -17.53
C LEU A 426 -0.99 -6.40 -16.27
N GLY A 427 -0.93 -7.74 -16.35
CA GLY A 427 -0.45 -8.57 -15.24
C GLY A 427 1.03 -8.35 -14.88
N SER A 428 1.82 -7.72 -15.75
CA SER A 428 3.22 -7.38 -15.45
C SER A 428 3.37 -6.39 -14.30
N HIS A 429 2.31 -5.69 -13.90
CA HIS A 429 2.33 -4.76 -12.77
C HIS A 429 1.77 -5.37 -11.47
N TYR A 430 1.61 -6.70 -11.42
CA TYR A 430 1.10 -7.40 -10.25
C TYR A 430 2.03 -8.53 -9.82
N ASP A 431 2.33 -8.61 -8.53
CA ASP A 431 3.02 -9.74 -7.92
C ASP A 431 2.14 -10.99 -7.96
N TRP A 432 2.71 -12.07 -8.48
CA TRP A 432 1.98 -13.32 -8.71
C TRP A 432 1.42 -13.97 -7.43
N ARG A 433 2.01 -13.69 -6.25
CA ARG A 433 1.61 -14.31 -4.99
C ARG A 433 0.30 -13.75 -4.45
N PHE A 434 0.02 -12.49 -4.76
CA PHE A 434 -1.10 -11.72 -4.19
C PHE A 434 -2.11 -11.27 -5.24
N PHE A 435 -1.98 -11.76 -6.48
CA PHE A 435 -2.87 -11.39 -7.56
C PHE A 435 -4.33 -11.75 -7.26
N ASP A 436 -5.22 -10.76 -7.26
CA ASP A 436 -6.66 -10.92 -7.00
C ASP A 436 -7.50 -10.28 -8.13
N GLY A 437 -6.98 -10.32 -9.35
CA GLY A 437 -7.64 -9.75 -10.53
C GLY A 437 -7.08 -8.40 -10.98
N LEU A 438 -7.59 -7.91 -12.10
CA LEU A 438 -7.11 -6.71 -12.76
C LEU A 438 -7.89 -5.48 -12.27
N THR A 439 -7.34 -4.80 -11.25
CA THR A 439 -7.89 -3.52 -10.75
C THR A 439 -8.01 -2.45 -11.84
N HIS A 440 -7.21 -2.48 -12.91
CA HIS A 440 -7.32 -1.55 -14.05
C HIS A 440 -8.70 -1.58 -14.76
N LEU A 441 -9.51 -2.62 -14.55
CA LEU A 441 -10.88 -2.69 -15.05
C LEU A 441 -11.83 -1.76 -14.29
N ASP A 442 -11.45 -1.37 -13.06
CA ASP A 442 -12.10 -0.36 -12.24
C ASP A 442 -11.08 0.69 -11.78
N LEU A 443 -11.02 1.81 -12.50
CA LEU A 443 -10.07 2.89 -12.20
C LEU A 443 -10.25 3.47 -10.79
N VAL A 444 -11.43 3.36 -10.17
CA VAL A 444 -11.65 3.84 -8.80
C VAL A 444 -10.91 2.94 -7.82
N GLU A 445 -11.05 1.62 -7.98
CA GLU A 445 -10.34 0.63 -7.18
C GLU A 445 -8.82 0.80 -7.29
N GLN A 446 -8.29 0.97 -8.50
CA GLN A 446 -6.86 1.19 -8.69
C GLN A 446 -6.36 2.46 -7.99
N ARG A 447 -7.10 3.57 -8.10
CA ARG A 447 -6.74 4.83 -7.44
C ARG A 447 -6.78 4.72 -5.92
N ILE A 448 -7.72 3.99 -5.35
CA ILE A 448 -7.78 3.70 -3.91
C ILE A 448 -6.52 2.97 -3.46
N VAL A 449 -6.13 1.90 -4.19
CA VAL A 449 -4.92 1.13 -3.87
C VAL A 449 -3.67 2.01 -3.91
N PHE A 450 -3.45 2.76 -4.99
CA PHE A 450 -2.26 3.62 -5.13
C PHE A 450 -2.20 4.71 -4.07
N HIS A 451 -3.36 5.32 -3.76
CA HIS A 451 -3.47 6.35 -2.72
C HIS A 451 -2.96 5.83 -1.37
N HIS A 452 -3.53 4.73 -0.87
CA HIS A 452 -3.17 4.19 0.45
C HIS A 452 -1.78 3.54 0.46
N MET A 453 -1.38 2.92 -0.65
CA MET A 453 -0.07 2.27 -0.78
C MET A 453 1.08 3.27 -0.70
N LEU A 454 1.00 4.38 -1.46
CA LEU A 454 2.05 5.40 -1.43
C LEU A 454 2.10 6.12 -0.08
N ARG A 455 0.94 6.45 0.50
CA ARG A 455 0.86 7.07 1.82
C ARG A 455 1.45 6.17 2.92
N THR A 456 1.15 4.87 2.90
CA THR A 456 1.70 3.89 3.84
C THR A 456 3.22 3.76 3.69
N TRP A 457 3.74 3.74 2.45
CA TRP A 457 5.19 3.74 2.20
C TRP A 457 5.89 4.98 2.75
N LEU A 458 5.34 6.17 2.49
CA LEU A 458 5.87 7.43 2.98
C LEU A 458 5.86 7.51 4.50
N LYS A 459 4.80 6.97 5.13
CA LYS A 459 4.70 6.89 6.60
C LYS A 459 5.72 5.96 7.19
N PHE A 460 5.83 4.75 6.64
CA PHE A 460 6.84 3.78 7.03
C PHE A 460 8.26 4.38 6.97
N THR A 461 8.62 4.93 5.82
CA THR A 461 9.96 5.48 5.63
C THR A 461 10.23 6.71 6.49
N GLY A 462 9.23 7.58 6.68
CA GLY A 462 9.29 8.71 7.59
C GLY A 462 9.51 8.32 9.05
N GLU A 463 8.76 7.34 9.57
CA GLU A 463 8.86 6.87 10.97
C GLU A 463 10.24 6.24 11.28
N TYR A 464 10.85 5.58 10.31
CA TYR A 464 12.15 4.90 10.47
C TYR A 464 13.35 5.68 9.89
N GLY A 465 13.12 6.93 9.46
CA GLY A 465 14.17 7.83 8.95
C GLY A 465 14.84 7.34 7.67
N LEU A 466 14.14 6.52 6.88
CA LEU A 466 14.62 5.99 5.62
C LEU A 466 14.36 7.06 4.54
N THR A 467 15.39 7.84 4.20
CA THR A 467 15.34 8.74 3.03
C THR A 467 14.93 7.99 1.76
N THR A 468 13.83 8.43 1.15
CA THR A 468 13.29 7.95 -0.13
C THR A 468 12.64 9.13 -0.86
N TRP A 469 12.56 9.09 -2.18
CA TRP A 469 11.85 10.09 -2.99
C TRP A 469 11.04 9.42 -4.10
N VAL A 470 9.97 10.09 -4.53
CA VAL A 470 9.19 9.66 -5.71
C VAL A 470 10.02 9.86 -6.98
N ALA A 471 9.97 8.90 -7.90
CA ALA A 471 10.79 8.88 -9.12
C ALA A 471 9.92 8.60 -10.36
N HIS A 472 10.52 8.72 -11.55
CA HIS A 472 9.91 8.32 -12.83
C HIS A 472 8.48 8.85 -13.02
N GLY A 473 7.51 7.94 -13.26
CA GLY A 473 6.11 8.29 -13.47
C GLY A 473 5.47 8.93 -12.25
N SER A 474 5.85 8.47 -11.05
CA SER A 474 5.37 9.02 -9.77
C SER A 474 5.86 10.44 -9.50
N LEU A 475 7.09 10.78 -9.90
CA LEU A 475 7.58 12.16 -9.84
C LEU A 475 6.85 13.05 -10.87
N LEU A 476 6.57 12.51 -12.06
CA LEU A 476 5.86 13.27 -13.08
C LEU A 476 4.39 13.51 -12.70
N SER A 477 3.73 12.54 -12.07
CA SER A 477 2.34 12.68 -11.59
C SER A 477 2.25 13.73 -10.48
N TRP A 478 3.20 13.69 -9.53
CA TRP A 478 3.38 14.75 -8.54
C TRP A 478 3.45 16.13 -9.18
N TYR A 479 4.32 16.34 -10.18
CA TYR A 479 4.50 17.65 -10.84
C TYR A 479 3.18 18.28 -11.35
N TRP A 480 2.20 17.47 -11.73
CA TRP A 480 0.94 17.98 -12.29
C TRP A 480 -0.10 18.39 -11.25
N ASN A 481 -0.30 17.57 -10.22
CA ASN A 481 -1.33 17.85 -9.22
C ASN A 481 -1.12 17.15 -7.87
N GLY A 482 0.05 16.58 -7.62
CA GLY A 482 0.32 15.82 -6.40
C GLY A 482 -0.41 14.46 -6.32
N MET A 483 -1.08 14.02 -7.38
CA MET A 483 -1.86 12.77 -7.44
C MET A 483 -1.31 11.82 -8.50
N SER A 484 -1.46 10.52 -8.26
CA SER A 484 -1.09 9.47 -9.20
C SER A 484 -1.87 9.59 -10.51
N PHE A 485 -1.22 9.31 -11.65
CA PHE A 485 -1.91 9.40 -12.94
C PHE A 485 -3.00 8.32 -13.05
N PRO A 486 -4.14 8.65 -13.67
CA PRO A 486 -5.24 7.69 -13.80
C PRO A 486 -5.03 6.62 -14.89
N TRP A 487 -3.87 6.61 -15.53
CA TRP A 487 -3.45 5.59 -16.50
C TRP A 487 -2.12 4.93 -16.10
N ASP A 488 -1.56 5.30 -14.95
CA ASP A 488 -0.37 4.64 -14.43
C ASP A 488 -0.75 3.25 -13.93
N ASN A 489 0.21 2.34 -14.03
CA ASN A 489 0.00 0.95 -13.69
C ASN A 489 0.93 0.49 -12.55
N ASP A 490 1.92 1.30 -12.20
CA ASP A 490 2.93 1.10 -11.17
C ASP A 490 3.25 2.41 -10.46
N LEU A 491 3.92 2.31 -9.32
CA LEU A 491 4.48 3.42 -8.57
C LEU A 491 5.99 3.20 -8.41
N ASP A 492 6.77 4.27 -8.53
CA ASP A 492 8.22 4.21 -8.53
C ASP A 492 8.79 5.11 -7.44
N VAL A 493 9.64 4.53 -6.60
CA VAL A 493 10.42 5.27 -5.61
C VAL A 493 11.89 4.87 -5.67
N GLN A 494 12.72 5.82 -5.26
CA GLN A 494 14.16 5.65 -5.17
C GLN A 494 14.63 5.94 -3.75
N MET A 495 15.76 5.36 -3.38
CA MET A 495 16.43 5.63 -2.11
C MET A 495 17.94 5.45 -2.22
N PRO A 496 18.75 6.03 -1.31
CA PRO A 496 20.19 5.77 -1.28
C PRO A 496 20.46 4.29 -1.00
N LEU A 497 21.52 3.73 -1.60
CA LEU A 497 21.89 2.32 -1.42
C LEU A 497 22.08 1.96 0.05
N GLU A 498 22.71 2.84 0.85
CA GLU A 498 22.87 2.62 2.28
C GLU A 498 21.53 2.40 3.00
N HIS A 499 20.52 3.21 2.66
CA HIS A 499 19.19 3.11 3.27
C HIS A 499 18.44 1.86 2.80
N LEU A 500 18.64 1.42 1.56
CA LEU A 500 18.16 0.13 1.09
C LEU A 500 18.76 -1.03 1.91
N HIS A 501 20.07 -1.01 2.21
CA HIS A 501 20.70 -2.02 3.07
C HIS A 501 20.18 -1.97 4.50
N ARG A 502 20.01 -0.77 5.07
CA ARG A 502 19.42 -0.59 6.40
C ARG A 502 18.00 -1.14 6.47
N MET A 503 17.17 -0.82 5.47
CA MET A 503 15.82 -1.34 5.34
C MET A 503 15.80 -2.87 5.20
N ALA A 504 16.67 -3.44 4.38
CA ALA A 504 16.78 -4.88 4.20
C ALA A 504 17.14 -5.61 5.51
N LEU A 505 18.09 -5.06 6.27
CA LEU A 505 18.52 -5.60 7.56
C LEU A 505 17.40 -5.54 8.62
N GLN A 506 16.59 -4.50 8.62
CA GLN A 506 15.62 -4.25 9.70
C GLN A 506 14.20 -4.73 9.39
N PHE A 507 13.83 -4.83 8.11
CA PHE A 507 12.43 -4.98 7.70
C PHE A 507 12.19 -5.92 6.52
N ASN A 508 13.19 -6.60 5.95
CA ASN A 508 12.91 -7.52 4.83
C ASN A 508 11.90 -8.61 5.25
N GLN A 509 10.96 -8.92 4.36
CA GLN A 509 9.82 -9.82 4.61
C GLN A 509 8.91 -9.37 5.75
N SER A 510 8.81 -8.08 6.05
CA SER A 510 7.83 -7.57 7.02
C SER A 510 6.49 -7.27 6.37
N LEU A 511 5.41 -7.51 7.09
CA LEU A 511 4.08 -7.02 6.72
C LEU A 511 3.87 -5.63 7.33
N ILE A 512 3.71 -4.61 6.51
CA ILE A 512 3.51 -3.22 6.92
C ILE A 512 2.00 -2.91 6.92
N VAL A 513 1.51 -2.29 7.99
CA VAL A 513 0.09 -1.99 8.19
C VAL A 513 -0.07 -0.53 8.61
N GLY A 514 -0.80 0.26 7.81
CA GLY A 514 -1.08 1.67 8.08
C GLY A 514 -2.38 1.85 8.87
N VAL A 515 -2.31 1.89 10.20
CA VAL A 515 -3.52 1.94 11.06
C VAL A 515 -4.40 3.14 10.77
N ASP A 516 -3.82 4.27 10.38
CA ASP A 516 -4.57 5.50 10.06
C ASP A 516 -4.79 5.71 8.56
N GLU A 517 -4.35 4.77 7.72
CA GLU A 517 -4.47 4.86 6.26
C GLU A 517 -5.66 4.01 5.78
N SER A 518 -5.58 2.68 5.89
CA SER A 518 -6.59 1.73 5.40
C SER A 518 -6.59 0.42 6.21
N TYR A 519 -7.48 -0.53 5.90
CA TYR A 519 -7.46 -1.90 6.41
C TYR A 519 -6.48 -2.81 5.64
N ASP A 520 -5.77 -2.26 4.66
CA ASP A 520 -4.85 -3.01 3.82
C ASP A 520 -3.56 -3.39 4.56
N SER A 521 -2.84 -4.35 3.98
CA SER A 521 -1.51 -4.74 4.43
C SER A 521 -0.57 -4.86 3.24
N TYR A 522 0.72 -4.64 3.49
CA TYR A 522 1.73 -4.55 2.45
C TYR A 522 2.96 -5.38 2.79
N LEU A 523 3.34 -6.33 1.95
CA LEU A 523 4.57 -7.10 2.13
C LEU A 523 5.75 -6.30 1.60
N LEU A 524 6.73 -5.98 2.46
CA LEU A 524 8.01 -5.43 2.05
C LEU A 524 8.97 -6.57 1.68
N ASP A 525 9.34 -6.65 0.42
CA ASP A 525 10.15 -7.74 -0.14
C ASP A 525 11.41 -7.18 -0.79
N VAL A 526 12.58 -7.48 -0.23
CA VAL A 526 13.89 -7.03 -0.74
C VAL A 526 14.61 -8.18 -1.43
N GLY A 527 15.00 -7.95 -2.69
CA GLY A 527 15.64 -8.94 -3.53
C GLY A 527 17.01 -9.41 -3.05
N THR A 528 17.29 -10.70 -3.20
CA THR A 528 18.53 -11.34 -2.72
C THR A 528 19.80 -10.71 -3.28
N PHE A 529 19.81 -10.28 -4.55
CA PHE A 529 21.01 -9.82 -5.25
C PHE A 529 21.38 -8.35 -4.96
N ILE A 530 21.36 -7.96 -3.68
CA ILE A 530 21.51 -6.57 -3.21
C ILE A 530 22.91 -5.97 -3.43
N THR A 531 23.94 -6.80 -3.70
CA THR A 531 25.30 -6.30 -4.01
C THR A 531 25.55 -6.09 -5.51
N GLU A 532 24.61 -6.48 -6.38
CA GLU A 532 24.71 -6.24 -7.82
C GLU A 532 24.23 -4.83 -8.18
N ARG A 533 25.13 -3.93 -8.56
CA ARG A 533 24.84 -2.51 -8.85
C ARG A 533 24.86 -2.15 -10.34
N THR A 534 25.14 -3.12 -11.21
CA THR A 534 25.05 -2.94 -12.67
C THR A 534 23.79 -3.58 -13.22
N HIS A 535 23.51 -3.34 -14.50
CA HIS A 535 22.38 -3.96 -15.20
C HIS A 535 22.46 -5.50 -15.23
N GLY A 536 23.66 -6.08 -15.12
CA GLY A 536 23.85 -7.53 -15.12
C GLY A 536 23.15 -8.21 -16.30
N ASN A 537 22.24 -9.14 -16.00
CA ASN A 537 21.46 -9.88 -16.98
C ASN A 537 20.09 -9.25 -17.33
N GLY A 538 19.79 -8.05 -16.79
CA GLY A 538 18.54 -7.31 -17.02
C GLY A 538 17.30 -7.88 -16.33
N LYS A 539 17.43 -8.88 -15.45
CA LYS A 539 16.28 -9.54 -14.78
C LYS A 539 15.99 -9.02 -13.38
N ASN A 540 16.86 -8.19 -12.80
CA ASN A 540 16.73 -7.66 -11.44
C ASN A 540 17.05 -6.17 -11.43
N ASN A 541 16.30 -5.40 -12.22
CA ASN A 541 16.42 -3.93 -12.25
C ASN A 541 15.87 -3.29 -10.97
N ILE A 542 14.89 -3.95 -10.35
CA ILE A 542 14.24 -3.52 -9.11
C ILE A 542 14.93 -4.18 -7.92
N ASP A 543 15.20 -3.41 -6.87
CA ASP A 543 15.86 -3.88 -5.66
C ASP A 543 14.87 -4.45 -4.64
N ALA A 544 13.73 -3.79 -4.47
CA ALA A 544 12.70 -4.17 -3.52
C ALA A 544 11.30 -3.82 -4.03
N ARG A 545 10.27 -4.44 -3.45
CA ARG A 545 8.86 -4.08 -3.68
C ARG A 545 8.13 -3.90 -2.35
N LEU A 546 7.25 -2.90 -2.30
CA LEU A 546 6.18 -2.87 -1.30
C LEU A 546 4.90 -3.35 -1.99
N ILE A 547 4.40 -4.52 -1.61
CA ILE A 547 3.38 -5.26 -2.35
C ILE A 547 2.07 -5.23 -1.58
N HIS A 548 1.02 -4.66 -2.17
CA HIS A 548 -0.33 -4.68 -1.62
C HIS A 548 -0.90 -6.11 -1.65
N THR A 549 -1.15 -6.69 -0.47
CA THR A 549 -1.47 -8.13 -0.34
C THR A 549 -2.88 -8.48 -0.84
N GLY A 550 -3.78 -7.51 -0.92
CA GLY A 550 -5.15 -7.72 -1.40
C GLY A 550 -5.33 -7.67 -2.92
N THR A 551 -4.31 -7.23 -3.68
CA THR A 551 -4.42 -7.12 -5.16
C THR A 551 -3.17 -7.58 -5.90
N GLY A 552 -2.00 -7.52 -5.27
CA GLY A 552 -0.70 -7.77 -5.89
C GLY A 552 -0.07 -6.55 -6.57
N LEU A 553 -0.73 -5.39 -6.62
CA LEU A 553 -0.08 -4.15 -7.05
C LEU A 553 1.09 -3.81 -6.11
N TYR A 554 2.11 -3.14 -6.62
CA TYR A 554 3.30 -2.83 -5.83
C TYR A 554 3.91 -1.47 -6.18
N ILE A 555 4.72 -0.97 -5.24
CA ILE A 555 5.71 0.07 -5.50
C ILE A 555 7.03 -0.61 -5.86
N ASP A 556 7.61 -0.24 -7.00
CA ASP A 556 8.98 -0.62 -7.35
C ASP A 556 9.97 0.32 -6.63
N ILE A 557 10.86 -0.27 -5.83
CA ILE A 557 11.86 0.44 -5.02
C ILE A 557 13.23 0.16 -5.61
N THR A 558 13.94 1.22 -6.00
CA THR A 558 15.29 1.13 -6.60
C THR A 558 16.33 1.83 -5.74
N GLY A 559 17.43 1.11 -5.48
CA GLY A 559 18.58 1.63 -4.75
C GLY A 559 19.52 2.38 -5.68
N ILE A 560 19.75 3.65 -5.40
CA ILE A 560 20.68 4.50 -6.17
C ILE A 560 22.08 4.33 -5.62
N SER A 561 23.03 4.10 -6.53
CA SER A 561 24.43 3.85 -6.18
C SER A 561 25.39 4.45 -7.19
N LEU A 562 26.62 4.70 -6.74
CA LEU A 562 27.74 4.94 -7.63
C LEU A 562 28.15 3.62 -8.29
N SER A 563 28.07 3.54 -9.61
CA SER A 563 28.40 2.32 -10.35
C SER A 563 29.05 2.59 -11.71
N GLY A 564 29.60 1.52 -12.31
CA GLY A 564 30.05 1.50 -13.69
C GLY A 564 28.98 0.98 -14.68
N SER A 565 27.70 0.97 -14.30
CA SER A 565 26.62 0.46 -15.17
C SER A 565 26.55 1.22 -16.49
N LEU A 566 26.10 0.58 -17.57
CA LEU A 566 25.92 1.28 -18.83
C LEU A 566 24.71 2.22 -18.71
N ALA A 567 24.89 3.50 -19.06
CA ALA A 567 23.76 4.45 -19.11
C ALA A 567 22.74 4.04 -20.17
N SER A 568 21.47 4.20 -19.83
CA SER A 568 20.38 4.15 -20.80
C SER A 568 20.56 5.26 -21.85
N PRO A 569 20.20 5.05 -23.14
CA PRO A 569 20.29 6.05 -24.21
C PRO A 569 19.80 7.45 -23.82
N THR A 570 18.72 7.52 -23.04
CA THR A 570 18.10 8.75 -22.53
C THR A 570 19.07 9.63 -21.73
N TYR A 571 20.02 9.02 -21.02
CA TYR A 571 20.88 9.69 -20.05
C TYR A 571 22.27 10.08 -20.56
N TYR A 572 22.66 9.64 -21.76
CA TYR A 572 23.98 10.00 -22.30
C TYR A 572 24.16 11.50 -22.48
N GLY A 573 23.10 12.22 -22.87
CA GLY A 573 23.15 13.66 -23.02
C GLY A 573 23.49 14.37 -21.71
N LEU A 574 22.91 13.91 -20.60
CA LEU A 574 23.20 14.42 -19.25
C LEU A 574 24.67 14.22 -18.89
N LEU A 575 25.16 12.98 -19.03
CA LEU A 575 26.53 12.61 -18.64
C LEU A 575 27.59 13.27 -19.53
N GLU A 576 27.34 13.37 -20.84
CA GLU A 576 28.23 14.05 -21.77
C GLU A 576 28.29 15.57 -21.50
N ALA A 577 27.16 16.18 -21.14
CA ALA A 577 27.13 17.58 -20.75
C ALA A 577 27.92 17.83 -19.46
N GLU A 578 27.78 16.95 -18.46
CA GLU A 578 28.52 17.06 -17.20
C GLU A 578 30.03 16.84 -17.38
N HIS A 579 30.40 15.83 -18.16
CA HIS A 579 31.79 15.56 -18.53
C HIS A 579 32.46 16.80 -19.16
N LYS A 580 31.75 17.50 -20.05
CA LYS A 580 32.22 18.75 -20.66
C LYS A 580 32.27 19.90 -19.66
N ARG A 581 31.24 20.03 -18.80
CA ARG A 581 31.17 21.08 -17.77
C ARG A 581 32.38 21.03 -16.83
N LEU A 582 32.83 19.83 -16.49
CA LEU A 582 34.00 19.59 -15.63
C LEU A 582 35.35 19.69 -16.38
N GLY A 583 35.34 19.97 -17.68
CA GLY A 583 36.57 20.11 -18.48
C GLY A 583 37.36 18.80 -18.63
N MET A 584 36.69 17.65 -18.49
CA MET A 584 37.33 16.34 -18.56
C MET A 584 37.77 16.04 -20.00
N PRO A 585 38.95 15.42 -20.20
CA PRO A 585 39.48 15.18 -21.54
C PRO A 585 38.68 14.11 -22.31
N GLY A 586 38.39 14.39 -23.58
CA GLY A 586 37.69 13.46 -24.48
C GLY A 586 36.16 13.56 -24.39
N SER A 587 35.48 12.43 -24.50
CA SER A 587 34.01 12.32 -24.44
C SER A 587 33.63 11.16 -23.52
N TYR A 588 32.52 11.31 -22.80
CA TYR A 588 31.97 10.25 -21.97
C TYR A 588 31.60 9.01 -22.81
N ALA A 589 31.24 9.18 -24.08
CA ALA A 589 30.96 8.07 -25.00
C ALA A 589 32.13 7.08 -25.15
N ASN A 590 33.38 7.53 -24.93
CA ASN A 590 34.56 6.67 -25.01
C ASN A 590 34.63 5.62 -23.89
N THR A 591 33.81 5.76 -22.84
CA THR A 591 33.74 4.84 -21.70
C THR A 591 32.90 3.58 -21.97
N ARG A 592 32.15 3.53 -23.10
CA ARG A 592 31.19 2.45 -23.40
C ARG A 592 31.77 1.03 -23.33
N GLY A 593 33.06 0.87 -23.66
CA GLY A 593 33.74 -0.43 -23.66
C GLY A 593 34.30 -0.90 -22.32
N SER A 594 34.28 -0.09 -21.25
CA SER A 594 34.93 -0.42 -19.98
C SER A 594 34.12 0.03 -18.77
N GLU A 595 33.70 -0.93 -17.94
CA GLU A 595 33.00 -0.68 -16.67
C GLU A 595 33.86 0.09 -15.67
N SER A 596 35.14 -0.27 -15.54
CA SER A 596 36.06 0.41 -14.63
C SER A 596 36.28 1.87 -15.03
N LEU A 597 36.39 2.16 -16.33
CA LEU A 597 36.50 3.53 -16.81
C LEU A 597 35.21 4.33 -16.60
N ARG A 598 34.04 3.69 -16.77
CA ARG A 598 32.75 4.33 -16.43
C ARG A 598 32.68 4.67 -14.95
N LEU A 599 33.01 3.71 -14.08
CA LEU A 599 33.04 3.92 -12.64
C LEU A 599 33.95 5.10 -12.28
N GLU A 600 35.19 5.13 -12.79
CA GLU A 600 36.14 6.22 -12.55
C GLU A 600 35.55 7.60 -12.95
N LYS A 601 34.94 7.68 -14.14
CA LYS A 601 34.34 8.92 -14.63
C LYS A 601 33.10 9.32 -13.85
N ASN A 602 32.24 8.36 -13.50
CA ASN A 602 31.06 8.60 -12.69
C ASN A 602 31.43 9.07 -11.27
N THR A 603 32.52 8.55 -10.69
CA THR A 603 33.07 9.06 -9.42
C THR A 603 33.50 10.52 -9.56
N GLN A 604 34.24 10.86 -10.63
CA GLN A 604 34.69 12.24 -10.88
C GLN A 604 33.53 13.22 -11.10
N MET A 605 32.45 12.76 -11.73
CA MET A 605 31.24 13.56 -12.01
C MET A 605 30.24 13.59 -10.85
N ASN A 606 30.43 12.75 -9.83
CA ASN A 606 29.43 12.43 -8.82
C ASN A 606 28.07 12.04 -9.46
N ALA A 607 28.13 11.10 -10.40
CA ALA A 607 26.99 10.55 -11.12
C ALA A 607 26.61 9.18 -10.54
N VAL A 608 25.36 9.04 -10.14
CA VAL A 608 24.81 7.84 -9.50
C VAL A 608 23.65 7.29 -10.32
N ASN A 609 23.33 6.02 -10.16
CA ASN A 609 22.33 5.35 -10.98
C ASN A 609 21.64 4.19 -10.26
N ASP A 610 20.47 3.82 -10.79
CA ASP A 610 19.82 2.55 -10.51
C ASP A 610 20.41 1.42 -11.37
N ARG A 611 19.98 0.18 -11.15
CA ARG A 611 20.46 -0.97 -11.93
C ARG A 611 20.04 -0.93 -13.40
N ASN A 612 19.03 -0.14 -13.78
CA ASN A 612 18.58 -0.03 -15.17
C ASN A 612 19.32 1.05 -15.97
N GLY A 613 20.30 1.72 -15.36
CA GLY A 613 21.09 2.74 -16.03
C GLY A 613 20.34 4.07 -16.18
N HIS A 614 19.38 4.34 -15.30
CA HIS A 614 18.83 5.68 -15.10
C HIS A 614 19.78 6.47 -14.20
N TYR A 615 20.35 7.56 -14.72
CA TYR A 615 21.43 8.30 -14.07
C TYR A 615 20.97 9.64 -13.52
N MET A 616 21.48 10.01 -12.36
CA MET A 616 21.30 11.34 -11.79
C MET A 616 22.66 11.89 -11.36
N LEU A 617 22.82 13.21 -11.43
CA LEU A 617 23.96 13.89 -10.83
C LEU A 617 23.60 14.22 -9.38
N VAL A 618 24.49 13.94 -8.43
CA VAL A 618 24.17 14.14 -7.01
C VAL A 618 23.77 15.58 -6.71
N HIS A 619 24.37 16.58 -7.36
CA HIS A 619 24.01 17.99 -7.19
C HIS A 619 22.62 18.37 -7.76
N ASP A 620 22.01 17.50 -8.57
CA ASP A 620 20.61 17.65 -9.02
C ASP A 620 19.62 16.93 -8.09
N LEU A 621 20.13 16.02 -7.26
CA LEU A 621 19.36 15.22 -6.32
C LEU A 621 19.30 15.89 -4.93
N THR A 622 20.45 16.24 -4.37
CA THR A 622 20.60 16.71 -2.98
C THR A 622 20.73 18.24 -2.87
N PRO A 623 20.18 18.89 -1.83
CA PRO A 623 19.26 18.30 -0.83
C PRO A 623 17.92 17.92 -1.46
N LEU A 624 17.35 16.80 -1.04
CA LEU A 624 15.96 16.50 -1.34
C LEU A 624 15.04 17.56 -0.73
N ARG A 625 13.92 17.84 -1.39
CA ARG A 625 12.91 18.78 -0.91
C ARG A 625 11.63 18.06 -0.51
N LEU A 626 11.10 18.40 0.67
CA LEU A 626 9.82 17.89 1.14
C LEU A 626 8.66 18.58 0.42
N THR A 627 7.65 17.79 0.08
CA THR A 627 6.42 18.20 -0.61
C THR A 627 5.26 17.29 -0.16
N LEU A 628 4.07 17.46 -0.72
CA LEU A 628 2.94 16.56 -0.52
C LEU A 628 2.65 15.75 -1.79
N VAL A 629 2.55 14.43 -1.63
CA VAL A 629 2.08 13.50 -2.66
C VAL A 629 0.94 12.68 -2.05
N GLU A 630 -0.21 12.62 -2.71
CA GLU A 630 -1.43 11.98 -2.19
C GLU A 630 -1.82 12.52 -0.78
N GLY A 631 -1.42 13.76 -0.45
CA GLY A 631 -1.64 14.40 0.85
C GLY A 631 -0.71 13.93 1.97
N ALA A 632 0.25 13.07 1.67
CA ALA A 632 1.30 12.64 2.60
C ALA A 632 2.65 13.32 2.27
N PRO A 633 3.51 13.57 3.29
CA PRO A 633 4.83 14.13 3.07
C PRO A 633 5.70 13.19 2.23
N ALA A 634 6.28 13.71 1.17
CA ALA A 634 7.20 12.99 0.29
C ALA A 634 8.41 13.86 -0.04
N TYR A 635 9.52 13.23 -0.42
CA TYR A 635 10.65 13.97 -0.98
C TYR A 635 10.67 13.90 -2.50
N VAL A 636 11.21 14.96 -3.11
CA VAL A 636 11.53 15.05 -4.53
C VAL A 636 12.96 15.55 -4.73
N PRO A 637 13.63 15.24 -5.86
CA PRO A 637 14.94 15.79 -6.17
C PRO A 637 14.97 17.33 -6.20
N GLN A 638 16.06 17.94 -5.73
CA GLN A 638 16.24 19.40 -5.74
C GLN A 638 15.95 20.02 -7.12
N ASN A 639 16.51 19.40 -8.17
CA ASN A 639 16.36 19.83 -9.56
C ASN A 639 15.39 18.89 -10.30
N TYR A 640 14.21 18.62 -9.73
CA TYR A 640 13.19 17.75 -10.31
C TYR A 640 12.86 18.06 -11.78
N LYS A 641 12.82 19.34 -12.19
CA LYS A 641 12.60 19.74 -13.60
C LYS A 641 13.65 19.17 -14.55
N LYS A 642 14.91 19.10 -14.10
CA LYS A 642 16.01 18.53 -14.89
C LYS A 642 15.89 17.00 -14.96
N ALA A 643 15.60 16.35 -13.84
CA ALA A 643 15.35 14.91 -13.80
C ALA A 643 14.20 14.52 -14.76
N LEU A 644 13.04 15.18 -14.61
CA LEU A 644 11.88 14.97 -15.49
C LEU A 644 12.15 15.36 -16.94
N GLY A 645 12.93 16.41 -17.19
CA GLY A 645 13.26 16.85 -18.55
C GLY A 645 14.12 15.86 -19.34
N VAL A 646 14.95 15.07 -18.63
CA VAL A 646 15.74 13.99 -19.22
C VAL A 646 14.83 12.81 -19.62
N GLU A 647 13.93 12.40 -18.73
CA GLU A 647 13.06 11.23 -18.96
C GLU A 647 11.86 11.52 -19.87
N TYR A 648 11.23 12.69 -19.68
CA TYR A 648 9.96 13.07 -20.27
C TYR A 648 10.06 14.42 -20.96
N ALA A 649 10.68 14.45 -22.14
CA ALA A 649 10.91 15.67 -22.93
C ALA A 649 9.66 16.58 -23.11
N ARG A 650 8.44 16.03 -23.11
CA ARG A 650 7.18 16.79 -23.14
C ARG A 650 6.25 16.55 -21.94
N GLY A 651 6.70 15.79 -20.94
CA GLY A 651 5.86 15.35 -19.81
C GLY A 651 5.31 16.50 -18.98
N MET A 652 6.13 17.54 -18.74
CA MET A 652 5.76 18.70 -17.93
C MET A 652 4.91 19.75 -18.66
N VAL A 653 4.76 19.64 -19.99
CA VAL A 653 4.06 20.66 -20.81
C VAL A 653 2.85 20.12 -21.55
N SER A 654 2.77 18.81 -21.78
CA SER A 654 1.69 18.20 -22.53
C SER A 654 0.45 18.02 -21.66
N ARG A 655 -0.54 18.92 -21.80
CA ARG A 655 -1.86 18.82 -21.14
C ARG A 655 -2.77 17.73 -21.71
N ALA A 656 -2.23 16.79 -22.49
CA ALA A 656 -2.95 15.68 -23.08
C ALA A 656 -2.04 14.46 -23.18
N PHE A 657 -2.55 13.30 -22.78
CA PHE A 657 -1.86 12.03 -22.89
C PHE A 657 -2.87 10.89 -23.06
N LYS A 658 -2.66 10.02 -24.06
CA LYS A 658 -3.64 8.96 -24.43
C LYS A 658 -5.08 9.52 -24.49
N ASN A 659 -5.99 8.96 -23.69
CA ASN A 659 -7.40 9.34 -23.59
C ASN A 659 -7.68 10.39 -22.51
N TRP A 660 -6.66 11.08 -22.00
CA TRP A 660 -6.77 12.00 -20.88
C TRP A 660 -6.31 13.41 -21.25
N ALA A 661 -6.94 14.41 -20.65
CA ALA A 661 -6.55 15.81 -20.73
C ALA A 661 -6.53 16.43 -19.34
N TYR A 662 -5.56 17.32 -19.11
CA TYR A 662 -5.45 18.06 -17.86
C TYR A 662 -6.37 19.27 -17.89
N GLU A 663 -7.29 19.33 -16.92
CA GLU A 663 -8.25 20.40 -16.71
C GLU A 663 -7.67 21.37 -15.66
N PRO A 664 -7.23 22.59 -16.05
CA PRO A 664 -6.54 23.51 -15.14
C PRO A 664 -7.38 24.11 -14.02
N LEU A 665 -8.70 24.24 -14.16
CA LEU A 665 -9.57 24.85 -13.15
C LEU A 665 -9.72 23.93 -11.93
N SER A 666 -9.89 22.63 -12.14
CA SER A 666 -9.95 21.59 -11.10
C SER A 666 -8.60 20.98 -10.72
N SER A 667 -7.52 21.27 -11.48
CA SER A 667 -6.20 20.62 -11.33
C SER A 667 -6.27 19.09 -11.45
N THR A 668 -7.08 18.58 -12.37
CA THR A 668 -7.31 17.13 -12.47
C THR A 668 -7.17 16.65 -13.90
N TRP A 669 -6.67 15.42 -14.04
CA TRP A 669 -6.71 14.70 -15.31
C TRP A 669 -8.07 14.05 -15.53
N MET A 670 -8.77 14.47 -16.58
CA MET A 670 -10.08 13.93 -16.94
C MET A 670 -10.03 13.17 -18.25
N SER A 671 -10.92 12.20 -18.41
CA SER A 671 -11.08 11.50 -19.67
C SER A 671 -11.53 12.49 -20.75
N LYS A 672 -10.87 12.47 -21.91
CA LYS A 672 -11.24 13.26 -23.08
C LYS A 672 -12.68 12.99 -23.53
N PHE A 673 -13.22 11.81 -23.21
CA PHE A 673 -14.63 11.48 -23.48
C PHE A 673 -15.58 12.38 -22.69
N VAL A 674 -15.24 12.66 -21.43
CA VAL A 674 -16.01 13.54 -20.54
C VAL A 674 -15.93 15.00 -21.01
N LEU A 675 -14.78 15.39 -21.56
CA LEU A 675 -14.51 16.75 -22.04
C LEU A 675 -14.95 17.01 -23.48
N THR A 676 -15.67 16.08 -24.13
CA THR A 676 -16.01 16.17 -25.57
C THR A 676 -16.81 17.41 -25.95
N LYS A 677 -17.61 17.96 -25.03
CA LYS A 677 -18.43 19.15 -25.25
C LYS A 677 -17.71 20.46 -24.92
N VAL A 678 -16.52 20.41 -24.31
CA VAL A 678 -15.77 21.59 -23.91
C VAL A 678 -14.98 22.12 -25.11
N PRO A 679 -15.28 23.33 -25.63
CA PRO A 679 -14.63 23.85 -26.83
C PRO A 679 -13.12 24.07 -26.65
N ASN A 680 -12.70 24.48 -25.44
CA ASN A 680 -11.31 24.70 -25.10
C ASN A 680 -11.02 24.33 -23.64
N VAL A 681 -10.61 23.09 -23.40
CA VAL A 681 -10.28 22.55 -22.07
C VAL A 681 -9.24 23.41 -21.33
N ALA A 682 -8.31 24.05 -22.04
CA ALA A 682 -7.28 24.88 -21.40
C ALA A 682 -7.83 26.22 -20.85
N LYS A 683 -9.07 26.58 -21.19
CA LYS A 683 -9.77 27.81 -20.79
C LYS A 683 -11.23 27.51 -20.40
N ILE A 684 -11.49 26.35 -19.81
CA ILE A 684 -12.83 25.99 -19.36
C ILE A 684 -13.32 27.02 -18.34
N THR A 685 -14.59 27.38 -18.43
CA THR A 685 -15.27 28.26 -17.47
C THR A 685 -15.84 27.45 -16.30
N GLY A 686 -16.18 28.12 -15.19
CA GLY A 686 -16.84 27.45 -14.07
C GLY A 686 -18.19 26.83 -14.44
N GLU A 687 -18.96 27.48 -15.33
CA GLU A 687 -20.22 26.97 -15.85
C GLU A 687 -20.02 25.70 -16.71
N GLU A 688 -19.03 25.71 -17.62
CA GLU A 688 -18.70 24.52 -18.41
C GLU A 688 -18.18 23.36 -17.55
N LEU A 689 -17.39 23.65 -16.51
CA LEU A 689 -16.94 22.63 -15.57
C LEU A 689 -18.13 22.05 -14.78
N LEU A 690 -19.05 22.90 -14.30
CA LEU A 690 -20.27 22.46 -13.62
C LEU A 690 -21.09 21.50 -14.51
N GLU A 691 -21.32 21.85 -15.77
CA GLU A 691 -22.02 20.99 -16.72
C GLU A 691 -21.31 19.65 -16.93
N VAL A 692 -19.98 19.66 -17.00
CA VAL A 692 -19.16 18.44 -17.11
C VAL A 692 -19.36 17.54 -15.89
N LEU A 693 -19.30 18.10 -14.68
CA LEU A 693 -19.42 17.33 -13.44
C LEU A 693 -20.85 16.78 -13.24
N GLN A 694 -21.88 17.60 -13.51
CA GLN A 694 -23.28 17.16 -13.47
C GLN A 694 -23.59 16.06 -14.49
N GLY A 695 -22.92 16.09 -15.65
CA GLY A 695 -23.08 15.09 -16.70
C GLY A 695 -22.23 13.82 -16.54
N ASN A 696 -21.33 13.77 -15.54
CA ASN A 696 -20.41 12.65 -15.38
C ASN A 696 -20.04 12.36 -13.91
N GLU A 697 -20.68 11.35 -13.34
CA GLU A 697 -20.46 10.91 -11.97
C GLU A 697 -18.99 10.54 -11.67
N ALA A 698 -18.29 9.87 -12.59
CA ALA A 698 -16.90 9.48 -12.38
C ALA A 698 -15.95 10.70 -12.28
N ALA A 699 -16.20 11.74 -13.08
CA ALA A 699 -15.47 13.01 -13.00
C ALA A 699 -15.82 13.76 -11.70
N LEU A 700 -17.10 13.80 -11.33
CA LEU A 700 -17.54 14.40 -10.07
C LEU A 700 -16.91 13.71 -8.86
N ASN A 701 -16.94 12.37 -8.79
CA ASN A 701 -16.31 11.60 -7.70
C ASN A 701 -14.82 11.94 -7.57
N GLU A 702 -14.11 12.01 -8.69
CA GLU A 702 -12.67 12.30 -8.67
C GLU A 702 -12.37 13.74 -8.25
N VAL A 703 -13.11 14.72 -8.78
CA VAL A 703 -12.91 16.13 -8.39
C VAL A 703 -13.33 16.34 -6.94
N TYR A 704 -14.46 15.79 -6.51
CA TYR A 704 -14.92 15.84 -5.12
C TYR A 704 -13.88 15.25 -4.17
N ALA A 705 -13.25 14.11 -4.51
CA ALA A 705 -12.17 13.53 -3.71
C ALA A 705 -10.93 14.42 -3.63
N THR A 706 -10.52 15.05 -4.74
CA THR A 706 -9.14 15.55 -4.86
C THR A 706 -8.98 17.07 -4.85
N HIS A 707 -10.01 17.85 -5.18
CA HIS A 707 -9.90 19.29 -5.45
C HIS A 707 -9.20 20.09 -4.35
N ALA A 708 -9.46 19.78 -3.07
CA ALA A 708 -8.87 20.50 -1.95
C ALA A 708 -7.35 20.26 -1.88
N LEU A 709 -6.90 19.02 -2.09
CA LEU A 709 -5.49 18.66 -2.12
C LEU A 709 -4.78 19.18 -3.38
N THR A 710 -5.41 19.06 -4.54
CA THR A 710 -4.82 19.56 -5.80
C THR A 710 -4.72 21.09 -5.82
N ARG A 711 -5.57 21.80 -5.07
CA ARG A 711 -5.48 23.24 -4.83
C ARG A 711 -4.27 23.60 -3.96
N VAL A 712 -4.00 22.85 -2.89
CA VAL A 712 -2.78 23.01 -2.06
C VAL A 712 -1.54 22.83 -2.93
N HIS A 713 -1.49 21.76 -3.71
CA HIS A 713 -0.37 21.50 -4.59
C HIS A 713 -0.21 22.56 -5.69
N ARG A 714 -1.31 23.08 -6.26
CA ARG A 714 -1.25 24.18 -7.24
C ARG A 714 -0.59 25.42 -6.63
N HIS A 715 -0.93 25.76 -5.39
CA HIS A 715 -0.31 26.88 -4.69
C HIS A 715 1.16 26.61 -4.37
N GLU A 716 1.49 25.42 -3.85
CA GLU A 716 2.87 25.00 -3.63
C GLU A 716 3.70 25.21 -4.90
N MET A 717 3.24 24.70 -6.05
CA MET A 717 3.97 24.80 -7.31
C MET A 717 4.07 26.22 -7.88
N SER A 718 3.15 27.14 -7.54
CA SER A 718 3.25 28.53 -7.98
C SER A 718 4.30 29.32 -7.21
N GLU A 719 4.46 29.01 -5.91
CA GLU A 719 5.37 29.73 -5.01
C GLU A 719 6.73 29.05 -4.84
N LEU A 720 6.88 27.79 -5.27
CA LEU A 720 8.07 26.96 -5.03
C LEU A 720 9.40 27.61 -5.48
N GLU A 721 9.38 28.47 -6.50
CA GLU A 721 10.56 29.18 -7.03
C GLU A 721 10.60 30.68 -6.63
N VAL A 722 9.56 31.17 -5.95
CA VAL A 722 9.35 32.60 -5.62
C VAL A 722 9.48 32.83 -4.12
N ASP A 723 8.81 32.01 -3.31
CA ASP A 723 8.79 32.06 -1.85
C ASP A 723 9.00 30.66 -1.26
N GLU A 724 10.27 30.28 -1.13
CA GLU A 724 10.65 28.99 -0.55
C GLU A 724 10.23 28.87 0.93
N TRP A 725 10.25 29.97 1.69
CA TRP A 725 9.88 29.95 3.11
C TRP A 725 8.36 29.75 3.30
N GLY A 726 7.53 30.46 2.53
CA GLY A 726 6.09 30.26 2.52
C GLY A 726 5.72 28.84 2.08
N THR A 727 6.44 28.31 1.08
CA THR A 727 6.25 26.93 0.62
C THR A 727 6.62 25.90 1.68
N GLU A 728 7.75 26.07 2.35
CA GLU A 728 8.16 25.25 3.50
C GLU A 728 7.07 25.24 4.56
N LYS A 729 6.59 26.42 4.95
CA LYS A 729 5.56 26.54 5.98
C LYS A 729 4.26 25.86 5.57
N LEU A 730 3.79 26.07 4.33
CA LEU A 730 2.61 25.41 3.77
C LEU A 730 2.72 23.88 3.87
N VAL A 731 3.82 23.29 3.41
CA VAL A 731 4.03 21.84 3.43
C VAL A 731 4.12 21.32 4.87
N MET A 732 4.87 22.02 5.74
CA MET A 732 5.10 21.59 7.12
C MET A 732 3.83 21.65 7.99
N ASP A 733 2.99 22.67 7.79
CA ASP A 733 1.72 22.83 8.51
C ASP A 733 0.70 21.76 8.07
N ASN A 734 0.75 21.37 6.79
CA ASN A 734 -0.17 20.40 6.17
C ASN A 734 0.40 18.97 6.05
N LYS A 735 1.51 18.63 6.72
CA LYS A 735 2.03 17.26 6.68
C LYS A 735 1.01 16.26 7.23
N TRP A 736 0.82 15.12 6.56
CA TRP A 736 -0.14 14.06 6.96
C TRP A 736 -1.60 14.51 6.96
N LEU A 737 -2.08 15.07 5.84
CA LEU A 737 -3.52 15.24 5.63
C LEU A 737 -4.21 13.87 5.64
N LYS A 738 -5.47 13.83 6.07
CA LYS A 738 -6.28 12.61 6.05
C LYS A 738 -6.38 12.04 4.64
N PRO A 739 -6.49 10.71 4.48
CA PRO A 739 -6.77 10.11 3.18
C PRO A 739 -8.02 10.73 2.55
N VAL A 740 -7.97 10.96 1.24
CA VAL A 740 -9.08 11.54 0.46
C VAL A 740 -9.86 10.50 -0.32
N ARG A 741 -9.57 9.22 -0.08
CA ARG A 741 -10.25 8.08 -0.68
C ARG A 741 -10.62 7.09 0.42
N CYS A 742 -11.77 6.43 0.24
CA CYS A 742 -12.20 5.38 1.15
C CYS A 742 -11.26 4.18 1.12
N ASP A 743 -11.42 3.29 2.08
CA ASP A 743 -10.71 2.01 2.15
C ASP A 743 -11.13 1.04 1.04
N LEU A 744 -10.21 0.21 0.55
CA LEU A 744 -10.49 -0.74 -0.54
C LEU A 744 -11.53 -1.79 -0.15
N TYR A 745 -11.40 -2.37 1.05
CA TYR A 745 -12.34 -3.38 1.52
C TYR A 745 -13.75 -2.78 1.65
N GLU A 746 -13.86 -1.56 2.18
CA GLU A 746 -15.14 -0.83 2.26
C GLU A 746 -15.71 -0.51 0.88
N PHE A 747 -14.87 -0.07 -0.07
CA PHE A 747 -15.27 0.16 -1.45
C PHE A 747 -15.85 -1.11 -2.09
N ARG A 748 -15.16 -2.25 -1.96
CA ARG A 748 -15.62 -3.55 -2.48
C ARG A 748 -16.90 -4.02 -1.79
N GLU A 749 -16.99 -3.88 -0.46
CA GLU A 749 -18.18 -4.22 0.34
C GLU A 749 -19.40 -3.41 -0.10
N ASN A 750 -19.23 -2.09 -0.27
CA ASN A 750 -20.31 -1.20 -0.69
C ASN A 750 -20.74 -1.46 -2.14
N SER A 751 -19.78 -1.67 -3.05
CA SER A 751 -20.03 -2.02 -4.46
C SER A 751 -20.78 -3.35 -4.61
N ALA A 752 -20.60 -4.28 -3.66
CA ALA A 752 -21.37 -5.53 -3.60
C ALA A 752 -22.82 -5.35 -3.08
N GLY A 753 -23.26 -4.11 -2.83
CA GLY A 753 -24.61 -3.81 -2.33
C GLY A 753 -24.82 -4.13 -0.85
N LEU A 754 -23.74 -4.18 -0.07
CA LEU A 754 -23.79 -4.43 1.38
C LEU A 754 -23.81 -3.12 2.20
N TRP A 755 -24.01 -1.98 1.54
CA TRP A 755 -24.09 -0.66 2.16
C TRP A 755 -25.36 -0.50 3.03
N GLY A 756 -25.25 0.24 4.14
CA GLY A 756 -26.34 0.51 5.10
C GLY A 756 -26.54 -0.52 6.22
N ARG A 757 -25.70 -1.57 6.31
CA ARG A 757 -25.71 -2.49 7.46
C ARG A 757 -24.77 -1.97 8.55
N ASP A 758 -25.32 -1.55 9.69
CA ASP A 758 -24.54 -1.15 10.88
C ASP A 758 -23.69 -2.30 11.46
N THR A 759 -23.98 -3.54 11.05
CA THR A 759 -23.27 -4.74 11.46
C THR A 759 -22.95 -5.64 10.28
N ALA A 760 -21.66 -5.96 10.10
CA ALA A 760 -21.19 -7.02 9.23
C ALA A 760 -21.19 -8.36 9.97
N THR A 761 -21.41 -9.47 9.24
CA THR A 761 -21.40 -10.82 9.81
C THR A 761 -20.30 -11.62 9.14
N ILE A 762 -19.35 -12.14 9.92
CA ILE A 762 -18.41 -13.13 9.41
C ILE A 762 -19.14 -14.46 9.20
N GLY A 763 -19.16 -14.91 7.96
CA GLY A 763 -19.72 -16.20 7.56
C GLY A 763 -18.78 -17.37 7.83
N LEU A 764 -19.35 -18.57 7.80
CA LEU A 764 -18.62 -19.83 7.94
C LEU A 764 -18.93 -20.71 6.75
N VAL A 765 -17.90 -21.39 6.24
CA VAL A 765 -18.08 -22.43 5.24
C VAL A 765 -17.88 -23.78 5.91
N TYR A 766 -18.99 -24.49 6.08
CA TYR A 766 -19.04 -25.82 6.67
C TYR A 766 -19.29 -26.87 5.59
N GLN A 767 -18.73 -28.07 5.79
CA GLN A 767 -19.40 -29.28 5.33
C GLN A 767 -20.58 -29.56 6.28
N GLN A 768 -21.78 -29.75 5.72
CA GLN A 768 -22.86 -30.46 6.41
C GLN A 768 -22.64 -31.97 6.30
#